data_AF-A0A0M3K5I5-F1
#
_entry.id   AF-A0A0M3K5I5-F1
#
_cell.length_a   1.000
_cell.length_b   1.000
_cell.length_c   1.000
_cell.angle_alpha   90.00
_cell.angle_beta   90.00
_cell.angle_gamma   90.00
#
_symmetry.space_group_name_H-M   'P 1'
#
loop_
_entity.id
_entity.type
_entity.pdbx_description
1 polymer ?
#
loop_
_entity_poly.entity_id
_entity_poly.type
_entity_poly.pdbx_seq_one_letter_code
_entity_poly.pdbx_strand_id
1 'polypeptide(L)'
;MASAMDLNSSSRNPKRGGSKHAVHSTIASSAMRVFQHWNSNETNRIFDITKALGRLMTVLNDEKQRLSDPIESLVLNFVRQYWDYVLEFVCHECVHIFGTLISLHRNKCHYHKLLTDKMADSKQGNNSTNENNSVDTSNASAILVNTDDKGSDNSGLVISAISGERPCAWILNIAEWLLVDSAKWPRSHFRCLLVFMEQYPTVICQLPDKFICTLYGRIGNPTLTLAVCYCFISILSFDLTVCSKISDLIVYDLLKCLSKDSKRCELHSKLLTEVLCSSSEQVRMASRERLIPIMFKDSQLTKWIITRFAVHLAEDISDDRRLDAVLSLSKYCISHQKSFSNASEYCKWSDFIDEKRFAQALLHSQSFIRLSAWSLISEHPKLTLQIQEREVDFIKAFLLTNMAEQCPSTRQKILAGLRKVFIRLREISQSLMKQQQQQRKISNEHDTTDSLSHTLLQCYTNFLIWLKDFCIECLDCGANFSRRIMALHILDYIFKQPFLRDQNKDLFFNSIKKQICLSKEDHAKLLSILDDSYQLCQTLAIDLLDMSDFLAETKHVMLSSVRSNNSESASYRIRYFIFKSTRSDVDALFKYLIALCAQRIQLIGDNLLMLTNQNGSLHPILNAIATIVECMQWDKLSADESREWRHNIAELLLPLCARVGDLVSPVVRSMSPEGYLPENFITDKDMSCVSDLVSLAETSQLLLVGCWRAHKHISTLLHSIAEKVPYPEMISTEVVGRIGDYYWLHLTECKHCGAFELAVQGFEALCKRLWKIQERRRDCSNDKDKDLPNPEKWLDDIIVAIKGGDDKTKLCSTRRSAGLPFMVCAILGTEPKSRDSKCLRKALSKLLEFDDLTPELQ
;
A
#
# COMPACT_ATOMS: atom_id res chain seq x y z
N MET A 1 -13.05 37.62 32.60
CA MET A 1 -11.85 37.93 31.77
C MET A 1 -11.93 39.28 31.07
N ALA A 2 -13.11 39.78 30.66
CA ALA A 2 -13.24 41.11 30.05
C ALA A 2 -13.04 42.30 31.01
N SER A 3 -13.28 42.17 32.32
CA SER A 3 -13.16 43.33 33.25
C SER A 3 -11.76 43.59 33.81
N ALA A 4 -10.74 42.85 33.37
CA ALA A 4 -9.35 43.04 33.82
C ALA A 4 -8.46 43.70 32.74
N MET A 5 -9.01 43.98 31.55
CA MET A 5 -8.25 44.54 30.43
C MET A 5 -8.47 46.03 30.20
N ASP A 6 -9.40 46.69 30.92
CA ASP A 6 -9.63 48.13 30.81
C ASP A 6 -9.01 48.89 32.00
N LEU A 7 -7.72 49.19 31.89
CA LEU A 7 -7.14 50.40 32.47
C LEU A 7 -6.21 51.04 31.43
N ASN A 8 -6.77 52.09 30.83
CA ASN A 8 -6.30 52.83 29.67
C ASN A 8 -5.02 53.65 29.91
N SER A 9 -4.22 53.75 28.84
CA SER A 9 -3.45 54.91 28.35
C SER A 9 -3.12 56.08 29.32
N SER A 10 -1.82 56.33 29.54
CA SER A 10 -1.14 57.56 29.05
C SER A 10 0.23 57.82 29.72
N SER A 11 1.16 58.29 28.89
CA SER A 11 2.35 59.09 29.20
C SER A 11 3.67 58.39 29.63
N ARG A 12 4.68 58.65 28.78
CA ARG A 12 6.10 58.93 29.03
C ARG A 12 6.98 57.88 29.76
N ASN A 13 8.06 57.52 29.08
CA ASN A 13 9.29 56.95 29.64
C ASN A 13 9.63 57.54 31.03
N PRO A 14 10.04 56.70 32.00
CA PRO A 14 11.47 56.62 32.25
C PRO A 14 12.00 55.23 32.65
N LYS A 15 13.29 55.05 32.37
CA LYS A 15 14.21 54.06 32.92
C LYS A 15 13.97 53.80 34.42
N ARG A 16 13.64 52.55 34.80
CA ARG A 16 13.93 51.91 36.12
C ARG A 16 13.50 50.43 36.08
N GLY A 17 14.47 49.52 36.01
CA GLY A 17 14.29 48.06 35.91
C GLY A 17 13.83 47.37 37.19
N GLY A 18 12.93 47.97 37.98
CA GLY A 18 12.52 47.43 39.29
C GLY A 18 11.04 47.03 39.43
N SER A 19 10.15 47.37 38.48
CA SER A 19 8.69 47.32 38.73
C SER A 19 7.89 46.30 37.90
N LYS A 20 8.47 45.69 36.86
CA LYS A 20 7.72 44.68 36.08
C LYS A 20 7.65 43.34 36.82
N HIS A 21 8.71 42.91 37.48
CA HIS A 21 8.79 41.60 38.15
C HIS A 21 7.81 41.41 39.32
N ALA A 22 7.53 42.45 40.12
CA ALA A 22 6.58 42.37 41.23
C ALA A 22 5.11 42.33 40.77
N VAL A 23 4.80 42.99 39.65
CA VAL A 23 3.44 43.07 39.10
C VAL A 23 3.02 41.74 38.48
N HIS A 24 3.92 41.08 37.73
CA HIS A 24 3.65 39.77 37.14
C HIS A 24 3.47 38.66 38.21
N SER A 25 4.25 38.66 39.29
CA SER A 25 4.11 37.66 40.37
C SER A 25 2.83 37.86 41.20
N THR A 26 2.43 39.11 41.44
CA THR A 26 1.19 39.43 42.16
C THR A 26 -0.04 39.08 41.32
N ILE A 27 0.00 39.30 40.01
CA ILE A 27 -1.07 38.93 39.08
C ILE A 27 -1.18 37.40 38.98
N ALA A 28 -0.07 36.67 38.87
CA ALA A 28 -0.08 35.21 38.82
C ALA A 28 -0.62 34.59 40.13
N SER A 29 -0.20 35.10 41.29
CA SER A 29 -0.67 34.68 42.61
C SER A 29 -2.16 35.01 42.83
N SER A 30 -2.62 36.16 42.33
CA SER A 30 -4.04 36.56 42.40
C SER A 30 -4.90 35.74 41.43
N ALA A 31 -4.41 35.45 40.22
CA ALA A 31 -5.09 34.57 39.26
C ALA A 31 -5.23 33.15 39.80
N MET A 32 -4.19 32.61 40.45
CA MET A 32 -4.23 31.32 41.17
C MET A 32 -5.31 31.26 42.25
N ARG A 33 -5.54 32.37 42.99
CA ARG A 33 -6.64 32.46 43.98
C ARG A 33 -8.02 32.50 43.33
N VAL A 34 -8.18 33.08 42.15
CA VAL A 34 -9.46 33.09 41.41
C VAL A 34 -9.89 31.67 41.01
N PHE A 35 -8.95 30.77 40.76
CA PHE A 35 -9.24 29.37 40.48
C PHE A 35 -9.78 28.58 41.70
N GLN A 36 -9.75 29.13 42.92
CA GLN A 36 -10.26 28.47 44.15
C GLN A 36 -11.79 28.34 44.23
N HIS A 37 -12.56 29.08 43.42
CA HIS A 37 -14.02 29.18 43.56
C HIS A 37 -14.82 28.50 42.45
N TRP A 38 -14.17 27.72 41.58
CA TRP A 38 -14.84 27.13 40.42
C TRP A 38 -15.34 25.73 40.77
N ASN A 39 -16.64 25.60 41.04
CA ASN A 39 -17.30 24.29 41.19
C ASN A 39 -17.30 23.53 39.86
N SER A 40 -16.76 22.31 39.87
CA SER A 40 -16.42 21.52 38.69
C SER A 40 -17.54 20.56 38.27
N ASN A 41 -18.23 20.83 37.15
CA ASN A 41 -19.11 19.86 36.47
C ASN A 41 -19.09 19.95 34.92
N GLU A 42 -18.23 20.76 34.31
CA GLU A 42 -18.16 20.91 32.84
C GLU A 42 -16.76 20.55 32.30
N THR A 43 -16.68 19.55 31.41
CA THR A 43 -15.44 19.05 30.80
C THR A 43 -14.62 20.13 30.08
N ASN A 44 -15.30 21.05 29.39
CA ASN A 44 -14.66 22.15 28.66
C ASN A 44 -14.01 23.16 29.62
N ARG A 45 -14.59 23.40 30.81
CA ARG A 45 -13.99 24.31 31.80
C ARG A 45 -12.70 23.76 32.37
N ILE A 46 -12.65 22.46 32.67
CA ILE A 46 -11.43 21.81 33.18
C ILE A 46 -10.31 21.90 32.13
N PHE A 47 -10.63 21.70 30.85
CA PHE A 47 -9.67 21.90 29.77
C PHE A 47 -9.08 23.31 29.75
N ASP A 48 -9.93 24.35 29.79
CA ASP A 48 -9.48 25.75 29.75
C ASP A 48 -8.66 26.14 31.00
N ILE A 49 -9.09 25.70 32.19
CA ILE A 49 -8.36 25.91 33.46
C ILE A 49 -6.97 25.26 33.37
N THR A 50 -6.91 24.00 32.94
CA THR A 50 -5.64 23.26 32.87
C THR A 50 -4.68 23.93 31.89
N LYS A 51 -5.17 24.36 30.73
CA LYS A 51 -4.38 25.08 29.72
C LYS A 51 -3.88 26.44 30.22
N ALA A 52 -4.73 27.19 30.93
CA ALA A 52 -4.34 28.47 31.52
C ALA A 52 -3.30 28.29 32.63
N LEU A 53 -3.51 27.30 33.52
CA LEU A 53 -2.58 26.96 34.58
C LEU A 53 -1.23 26.49 34.04
N GLY A 54 -1.21 25.62 33.02
CA GLY A 54 0.01 25.18 32.36
C GLY A 54 0.85 26.34 31.83
N ARG A 55 0.23 27.28 31.12
CA ARG A 55 0.90 28.51 30.63
C ARG A 55 1.42 29.39 31.76
N LEU A 56 0.63 29.58 32.83
CA LEU A 56 1.06 30.35 33.99
C LEU A 56 2.27 29.70 34.66
N MET A 57 2.28 28.37 34.81
CA MET A 57 3.41 27.63 35.37
C MET A 57 4.67 27.78 34.51
N THR A 58 4.57 27.72 33.17
CA THR A 58 5.72 27.99 32.28
C THR A 58 6.29 29.39 32.49
N VAL A 59 5.44 30.41 32.51
CA VAL A 59 5.87 31.80 32.73
C VAL A 59 6.57 31.95 34.09
N LEU A 60 6.01 31.36 35.15
CA LEU A 60 6.61 31.37 36.48
C LEU A 60 7.99 30.70 36.50
N ASN A 61 8.16 29.62 35.74
CA ASN A 61 9.41 28.88 35.64
C ASN A 61 10.49 29.62 34.85
N ASP A 62 10.12 30.23 33.72
CA ASP A 62 11.01 31.06 32.90
C ASP A 62 11.51 32.27 33.70
N GLU A 63 10.64 32.86 34.53
CA GLU A 63 10.99 33.94 35.45
C GLU A 63 11.69 33.49 36.74
N LYS A 64 11.86 32.17 36.97
CA LYS A 64 12.45 31.58 38.20
C LYS A 64 11.81 32.10 39.49
N GLN A 65 10.50 32.34 39.48
CA GLN A 65 9.77 32.88 40.62
C GLN A 65 9.68 31.86 41.77
N ARG A 66 9.48 32.34 43.01
CA ARG A 66 9.22 31.46 44.17
C ARG A 66 7.73 31.41 44.45
N LEU A 67 7.18 30.20 44.55
CA LEU A 67 5.82 29.99 45.01
C LEU A 67 5.78 29.90 46.54
N SER A 68 4.70 30.42 47.15
CA SER A 68 4.42 30.22 48.57
C SER A 68 3.89 28.80 48.81
N ASP A 69 4.18 28.20 49.96
CA ASP A 69 3.78 26.82 50.29
C ASP A 69 2.27 26.53 50.09
N PRO A 70 1.32 27.44 50.42
CA PRO A 70 -0.11 27.21 50.18
C PRO A 70 -0.47 27.06 48.70
N ILE A 71 0.23 27.79 47.81
CA ILE A 71 0.00 27.74 46.37
C ILE A 71 0.59 26.46 45.79
N GLU A 72 1.77 26.04 46.26
CA GLU A 72 2.38 24.77 45.84
C GLU A 72 1.48 23.58 46.19
N SER A 73 0.91 23.56 47.42
CA SER A 73 -0.06 22.55 47.83
C SER A 73 -1.34 22.57 46.98
N LEU A 74 -1.80 23.75 46.57
CA LEU A 74 -3.01 23.89 45.74
C LEU A 74 -2.79 23.37 44.32
N VAL A 75 -1.66 23.73 43.70
CA VAL A 75 -1.27 23.20 42.38
C VAL A 75 -1.06 21.69 42.45
N LEU A 76 -0.43 21.18 43.50
CA LEU A 76 -0.27 19.74 43.71
C LEU A 76 -1.62 19.02 43.87
N ASN A 77 -2.57 19.60 44.61
CA ASN A 77 -3.92 19.05 44.75
C ASN A 77 -4.70 19.07 43.43
N PHE A 78 -4.53 20.11 42.61
CA PHE A 78 -5.09 20.15 41.27
C PHE A 78 -4.55 19.01 40.39
N VAL A 79 -3.22 18.79 40.39
CA VAL A 79 -2.62 17.65 39.69
C VAL A 79 -3.19 16.33 40.22
N ARG A 80 -3.27 16.14 41.54
CA ARG A 80 -3.84 14.93 42.17
C ARG A 80 -5.28 14.64 41.72
N GLN A 81 -6.07 15.68 41.50
CA GLN A 81 -7.48 15.54 41.13
C GLN A 81 -7.67 15.23 39.65
N TYR A 82 -6.81 15.79 38.76
CA TYR A 82 -7.03 15.77 37.32
C TYR A 82 -5.96 15.01 36.50
N TRP A 83 -4.97 14.39 37.14
CA TRP A 83 -3.97 13.55 36.48
C TRP A 83 -4.53 12.25 35.84
N ASP A 84 -5.77 11.86 36.15
CA ASP A 84 -6.50 10.72 35.56
C ASP A 84 -7.82 11.17 34.92
N TYR A 85 -7.83 12.35 34.31
CA TYR A 85 -9.02 12.92 33.71
C TYR A 85 -9.40 12.25 32.38
N VAL A 86 -10.69 12.34 32.01
CA VAL A 86 -11.24 11.71 30.80
C VAL A 86 -10.59 12.26 29.51
N LEU A 87 -10.20 13.54 29.50
CA LEU A 87 -9.49 14.16 28.36
C LEU A 87 -7.97 13.98 28.47
N GLU A 88 -7.34 13.34 27.49
CA GLU A 88 -5.90 13.07 27.48
C GLU A 88 -5.03 14.35 27.53
N PHE A 89 -5.50 15.44 26.92
CA PHE A 89 -4.82 16.73 26.99
C PHE A 89 -4.65 17.22 28.43
N VAL A 90 -5.68 17.08 29.26
CA VAL A 90 -5.66 17.51 30.67
C VAL A 90 -4.62 16.70 31.44
N CYS A 91 -4.59 15.38 31.24
CA CYS A 91 -3.60 14.49 31.83
C CYS A 91 -2.16 14.88 31.45
N HIS A 92 -1.92 15.16 30.16
CA HIS A 92 -0.61 15.60 29.67
C HIS A 92 -0.16 16.91 30.32
N GLU A 93 -1.06 17.89 30.37
CA GLU A 93 -0.78 19.21 30.92
C GLU A 93 -0.58 19.15 32.45
N CYS A 94 -1.30 18.27 33.17
CA CYS A 94 -1.07 18.01 34.59
C CYS A 94 0.36 17.49 34.88
N VAL A 95 0.92 16.64 34.01
CA VAL A 95 2.33 16.18 34.15
C VAL A 95 3.30 17.36 33.96
N HIS A 96 3.04 18.22 32.98
CA HIS A 96 3.85 19.41 32.73
C HIS A 96 3.78 20.41 33.91
N ILE A 97 2.57 20.68 34.42
CA ILE A 97 2.33 21.49 35.62
C ILE A 97 3.09 20.90 36.81
N PHE A 98 3.02 19.59 37.02
CA PHE A 98 3.74 18.90 38.09
C PHE A 98 5.26 19.06 37.95
N GLY A 99 5.83 18.77 36.77
CA GLY A 99 7.27 18.90 36.56
C GLY A 99 7.78 20.32 36.77
N THR A 100 6.97 21.30 36.38
CA THR A 100 7.25 22.73 36.61
C THR A 100 7.17 23.09 38.08
N LEU A 101 6.16 22.57 38.80
CA LEU A 101 6.04 22.76 40.25
C LEU A 101 7.25 22.21 41.01
N ILE A 102 7.69 20.99 40.67
CA ILE A 102 8.89 20.36 41.25
C ILE A 102 10.15 21.21 40.96
N SER A 103 10.26 21.76 39.74
CA SER A 103 11.38 22.63 39.35
C SER A 103 11.37 23.98 40.08
N LEU A 104 10.21 24.59 40.25
CA LEU A 104 10.06 25.83 41.00
C LEU A 104 10.37 25.63 42.49
N HIS A 105 9.89 24.53 43.09
CA HIS A 105 10.22 24.19 44.48
C HIS A 105 11.73 23.96 44.67
N ARG A 106 12.41 23.38 43.67
CA ARG A 106 13.87 23.19 43.65
C ARG A 106 14.63 24.51 43.87
N ASN A 107 14.13 25.63 43.36
CA ASN A 107 14.75 26.95 43.52
C ASN A 107 14.61 27.53 44.94
N LYS A 108 13.67 27.00 45.74
CA LYS A 108 13.42 27.40 47.14
C LYS A 108 14.03 26.41 48.14
N CYS A 109 14.09 25.13 47.79
CA CYS A 109 14.47 24.05 48.69
C CYS A 109 15.94 24.14 49.14
N HIS A 110 16.16 24.29 50.45
CA HIS A 110 17.50 24.35 51.06
C HIS A 110 18.31 23.07 50.81
N TYR A 111 17.65 21.91 50.84
CA TYR A 111 18.25 20.60 50.57
C TYR A 111 18.87 20.51 49.17
N HIS A 112 18.24 21.15 48.16
CA HIS A 112 18.77 21.14 46.80
C HIS A 112 19.98 22.08 46.62
N LYS A 113 20.00 23.24 47.28
CA LYS A 113 21.18 24.13 47.30
C LYS A 113 22.42 23.40 47.85
N LEU A 114 22.24 22.64 48.93
CA LEU A 114 23.28 21.82 49.55
C LEU A 114 23.76 20.68 48.63
N LEU A 115 22.85 20.05 47.87
CA LEU A 115 23.19 19.06 46.83
C LEU A 115 24.02 19.67 45.70
N THR A 116 23.72 20.89 45.25
CA THR A 116 24.49 21.58 44.20
C THR A 116 25.84 22.09 44.66
N ASP A 117 25.93 22.62 45.88
CA ASP A 117 27.19 23.13 46.44
C ASP A 117 28.20 21.99 46.67
N LYS A 118 27.74 20.84 47.19
CA LYS A 118 28.61 19.65 47.37
C LYS A 118 28.97 18.94 46.06
N MET A 119 28.09 18.92 45.06
CA MET A 119 28.45 18.43 43.71
C MET A 119 29.44 19.35 43.00
N ALA A 120 29.42 20.66 43.27
CA ALA A 120 30.42 21.61 42.78
C ALA A 120 31.78 21.42 43.49
N ASP A 121 31.80 21.19 44.81
CA ASP A 121 33.01 20.88 45.58
C ASP A 121 33.67 19.55 45.14
N SER A 122 32.87 18.51 44.84
CA SER A 122 33.39 17.24 44.28
C SER A 122 34.01 17.37 42.88
N LYS A 123 33.70 18.45 42.14
CA LYS A 123 34.27 18.74 40.82
C LYS A 123 35.49 19.66 40.87
N GLN A 124 35.69 20.41 41.96
CA GLN A 124 36.89 21.24 42.15
C GLN A 124 38.04 20.52 42.87
N GLY A 125 37.79 19.38 43.53
CA GLY A 125 38.83 18.57 44.18
C GLY A 125 39.59 17.57 43.30
N ASN A 126 39.26 17.43 42.01
CA ASN A 126 39.78 16.34 41.15
C ASN A 126 40.78 16.83 40.09
N ASN A 127 41.72 17.69 40.47
CA ASN A 127 42.87 18.08 39.63
C ASN A 127 44.20 17.99 40.42
N SER A 128 44.53 16.80 40.91
CA SER A 128 45.92 16.40 41.18
C SER A 128 46.05 14.89 41.39
N THR A 129 46.61 14.22 40.38
CA THR A 129 47.48 13.01 40.40
C THR A 129 47.31 11.91 41.46
N ASN A 130 47.26 10.68 40.92
CA ASN A 130 47.69 9.36 41.42
C ASN A 130 46.73 8.41 42.15
N GLU A 131 46.78 7.19 41.61
CA GLU A 131 46.41 5.83 42.02
C GLU A 131 46.02 5.53 43.47
N ASN A 132 45.13 4.53 43.57
CA ASN A 132 44.88 3.64 44.72
C ASN A 132 44.62 4.33 46.05
N ASN A 133 43.34 4.54 46.37
CA ASN A 133 42.81 4.29 47.70
C ASN A 133 41.30 4.05 47.65
N SER A 134 40.89 2.93 48.24
CA SER A 134 39.53 2.64 48.65
C SER A 134 39.01 3.76 49.55
N VAL A 135 38.08 4.57 49.06
CA VAL A 135 37.32 5.47 49.91
C VAL A 135 36.14 4.68 50.46
N ASP A 136 36.30 4.20 51.68
CA ASP A 136 35.23 3.68 52.53
C ASP A 136 34.04 4.64 52.52
N THR A 137 32.92 4.19 51.95
CA THR A 137 31.60 4.79 52.15
C THR A 137 30.86 3.98 53.21
N SER A 138 31.48 3.83 54.38
CA SER A 138 30.89 3.16 55.55
C SER A 138 29.98 4.07 56.39
N ASN A 139 29.73 5.33 55.99
CA ASN A 139 28.93 6.28 56.77
C ASN A 139 27.68 6.80 56.03
N ALA A 140 26.89 5.92 55.42
CA ALA A 140 25.48 6.20 55.15
C ALA A 140 24.64 5.62 56.30
N SER A 141 24.28 6.46 57.28
CA SER A 141 23.33 6.06 58.31
C SER A 141 21.93 5.95 57.70
N ALA A 142 21.46 4.71 57.54
CA ALA A 142 20.06 4.42 57.23
C ALA A 142 19.20 4.82 58.44
N ILE A 143 18.33 5.81 58.26
CA ILE A 143 17.33 6.16 59.27
C ILE A 143 16.02 5.53 58.83
N LEU A 144 15.62 4.44 59.50
CA LEU A 144 14.25 3.93 59.46
C LEU A 144 13.35 4.99 60.11
N VAL A 145 12.45 5.60 59.32
CA VAL A 145 11.38 6.41 59.88
C VAL A 145 10.28 5.46 60.34
N ASN A 146 10.30 5.11 61.64
CA ASN A 146 9.12 4.56 62.31
C ASN A 146 8.10 5.69 62.44
N THR A 147 6.98 5.57 61.73
CA THR A 147 5.75 6.25 62.13
C THR A 147 5.03 5.33 63.11
N ASP A 148 5.10 5.65 64.40
CA ASP A 148 4.26 5.01 65.42
C ASP A 148 2.79 5.27 65.08
N ASP A 149 2.05 4.26 64.62
CA ASP A 149 1.09 3.49 65.44
C ASP A 149 0.34 2.44 64.57
N LYS A 150 0.36 1.19 65.05
CA LYS A 150 -0.43 -0.01 64.66
C LYS A 150 -0.25 -0.65 63.25
N GLY A 151 0.77 -1.50 63.17
CA GLY A 151 0.69 -2.90 62.72
C GLY A 151 0.33 -3.23 61.26
N SER A 152 1.34 -3.35 60.39
CA SER A 152 1.54 -4.46 59.45
C SER A 152 2.69 -4.17 58.47
N ASP A 153 3.64 -5.11 58.36
CA ASP A 153 4.61 -5.35 57.29
C ASP A 153 5.58 -4.25 56.81
N ASN A 154 6.87 -4.56 56.96
CA ASN A 154 8.06 -3.85 56.49
C ASN A 154 7.93 -3.28 55.06
N SER A 155 7.45 -2.04 54.96
CA SER A 155 7.44 -1.20 53.76
C SER A 155 8.32 0.04 53.97
N GLY A 156 9.50 -0.16 54.58
CA GLY A 156 10.46 0.91 54.83
C GLY A 156 11.04 1.45 53.52
N LEU A 157 10.63 2.66 53.15
CA LEU A 157 11.25 3.48 52.11
C LEU A 157 12.73 3.68 52.49
N VAL A 158 13.67 3.07 51.76
CA VAL A 158 15.10 3.25 51.99
C VAL A 158 15.52 4.63 51.47
N ILE A 159 15.33 5.65 52.31
CA ILE A 159 15.76 7.02 52.04
C ILE A 159 17.21 7.14 52.53
N SER A 160 18.17 7.20 51.60
CA SER A 160 19.55 7.52 52.00
C SER A 160 19.69 9.02 52.20
N ALA A 161 19.98 9.45 53.42
CA ALA A 161 20.46 10.80 53.68
C ALA A 161 21.92 10.84 53.24
N ILE A 162 22.24 11.60 52.17
CA ILE A 162 23.64 11.96 51.94
C ILE A 162 24.01 12.96 53.03
N SER A 163 24.94 12.58 53.92
CA SER A 163 25.57 13.45 54.92
C SER A 163 24.68 14.03 56.04
N GLY A 164 23.70 13.26 56.54
CA GLY A 164 23.02 13.59 57.81
C GLY A 164 21.95 14.68 57.76
N GLU A 165 21.62 15.23 56.58
CA GLU A 165 20.54 16.21 56.43
C GLU A 165 19.33 15.60 55.71
N ARG A 166 18.14 15.75 56.31
CA ARG A 166 16.88 15.17 55.80
C ARG A 166 16.32 16.00 54.62
N PRO A 167 15.76 15.35 53.58
CA PRO A 167 14.97 16.06 52.57
C PRO A 167 13.86 16.88 53.21
N CYS A 168 13.43 17.99 52.59
CA CYS A 168 12.36 18.80 53.17
C CYS A 168 11.04 18.00 53.23
N ALA A 169 10.23 18.26 54.25
CA ALA A 169 8.99 17.51 54.51
C ALA A 169 8.02 17.50 53.32
N TRP A 170 7.99 18.58 52.53
CA TRP A 170 7.15 18.67 51.33
C TRP A 170 7.58 17.66 50.25
N ILE A 171 8.89 17.50 50.02
CA ILE A 171 9.44 16.54 49.06
C ILE A 171 9.26 15.10 49.55
N LEU A 172 9.39 14.84 50.85
CA LEU A 172 9.12 13.51 51.44
C LEU A 172 7.66 13.12 51.25
N ASN A 173 6.71 14.02 51.53
CA ASN A 173 5.29 13.78 51.34
C ASN A 173 4.92 13.49 49.87
N ILE A 174 5.63 14.09 48.91
CA ILE A 174 5.44 13.81 47.49
C ILE A 174 6.03 12.44 47.12
N ALA A 175 7.21 12.10 47.63
CA ALA A 175 7.84 10.81 47.40
C ALA A 175 6.96 9.66 47.94
N GLU A 176 6.47 9.79 49.18
CA GLU A 176 5.55 8.83 49.78
C GLU A 176 4.27 8.70 48.93
N TRP A 177 3.63 9.82 48.59
CA TRP A 177 2.42 9.83 47.75
C TRP A 177 2.62 9.13 46.40
N LEU A 178 3.75 9.35 45.74
CA LEU A 178 4.06 8.71 44.46
C LEU A 178 4.36 7.20 44.60
N LEU A 179 4.75 6.74 45.79
CA LEU A 179 5.10 5.34 46.06
C LEU A 179 3.98 4.55 46.73
N VAL A 180 2.89 5.19 47.17
CA VAL A 180 1.73 4.48 47.75
C VAL A 180 1.17 3.46 46.76
N ASP A 181 1.09 2.22 47.24
CA ASP A 181 0.56 1.08 46.51
C ASP A 181 -0.96 1.26 46.36
N SER A 182 -1.42 1.59 45.15
CA SER A 182 -2.85 1.78 44.86
C SER A 182 -3.31 0.77 43.83
N ALA A 183 -4.50 0.20 44.03
CA ALA A 183 -5.07 -0.77 43.09
C ALA A 183 -5.19 -0.20 41.66
N LYS A 184 -5.32 1.12 41.50
CA LYS A 184 -5.45 1.83 40.22
C LYS A 184 -4.49 3.02 40.13
N TRP A 185 -3.23 2.79 39.73
CA TRP A 185 -2.37 3.90 39.31
C TRP A 185 -2.85 4.48 37.96
N PRO A 186 -3.05 5.80 37.88
CA PRO A 186 -3.48 6.48 36.66
C PRO A 186 -2.32 6.63 35.66
N ARG A 187 -2.65 6.88 34.37
CA ARG A 187 -1.64 6.94 33.29
C ARG A 187 -0.51 7.95 33.56
N SER A 188 -0.86 9.11 34.12
CA SER A 188 0.05 10.23 34.37
C SER A 188 0.95 10.02 35.60
N HIS A 189 0.59 9.10 36.50
CA HIS A 189 1.35 8.84 37.75
C HIS A 189 2.79 8.43 37.46
N PHE A 190 3.01 7.48 36.54
CA PHE A 190 4.35 7.01 36.18
C PHE A 190 5.24 8.12 35.60
N ARG A 191 4.63 9.07 34.85
CA ARG A 191 5.36 10.24 34.33
C ARG A 191 5.76 11.19 35.46
N CYS A 192 4.85 11.48 36.39
CA CYS A 192 5.15 12.30 37.56
C CYS A 192 6.26 11.67 38.41
N LEU A 193 6.21 10.34 38.62
CA LEU A 193 7.25 9.61 39.35
C LEU A 193 8.61 9.70 38.67
N LEU A 194 8.68 9.48 37.35
CA LEU A 194 9.92 9.59 36.60
C LEU A 194 10.51 11.02 36.68
N VAL A 195 9.68 12.04 36.45
CA VAL A 195 10.08 13.46 36.55
C VAL A 195 10.59 13.79 37.96
N PHE A 196 9.94 13.26 38.99
CA PHE A 196 10.39 13.43 40.37
C PHE A 196 11.76 12.78 40.62
N MET A 197 11.95 11.54 40.16
CA MET A 197 13.21 10.79 40.31
C MET A 197 14.37 11.40 39.52
N GLU A 198 14.10 12.02 38.36
CA GLU A 198 15.10 12.78 37.60
C GLU A 198 15.54 14.07 38.31
N GLN A 199 14.61 14.78 38.94
CA GLN A 199 14.91 16.04 39.63
C GLN A 199 15.50 15.84 41.04
N TYR A 200 15.11 14.76 41.74
CA TYR A 200 15.55 14.41 43.09
C TYR A 200 16.08 12.95 43.16
N PRO A 201 17.18 12.62 42.45
CA PRO A 201 17.67 11.25 42.30
C PRO A 201 18.19 10.60 43.60
N THR A 202 18.42 11.40 44.64
CA THR A 202 18.93 11.01 45.96
C THR A 202 17.82 10.75 46.98
N VAL A 203 16.58 11.16 46.69
CA VAL A 203 15.43 10.97 47.59
C VAL A 203 14.86 9.56 47.43
N ILE A 204 14.75 9.07 46.20
CA ILE A 204 14.39 7.68 45.88
C ILE A 204 15.62 7.00 45.28
N CYS A 205 16.38 6.31 46.13
CA CYS A 205 17.60 5.62 45.72
C CYS A 205 17.29 4.32 44.96
N GLN A 206 16.30 3.56 45.44
CA GLN A 206 15.80 2.33 44.83
C GLN A 206 14.28 2.26 44.99
N LEU A 207 13.58 1.78 43.95
CA LEU A 207 12.15 1.50 44.04
C LEU A 207 11.91 0.22 44.88
N PRO A 208 10.80 0.10 45.63
CA PRO A 208 10.49 -1.12 46.36
C PRO A 208 10.37 -2.34 45.43
N ASP A 209 10.85 -3.52 45.86
CA ASP A 209 10.80 -4.77 45.07
C ASP A 209 9.38 -5.09 44.58
N LYS A 210 8.40 -4.99 45.48
CA LYS A 210 6.98 -5.18 45.16
C LYS A 210 6.48 -4.21 44.08
N PHE A 211 6.97 -2.97 44.09
CA PHE A 211 6.65 -1.96 43.09
C PHE A 211 7.22 -2.35 41.73
N ILE A 212 8.49 -2.77 41.65
CA ILE A 212 9.10 -3.25 40.40
C ILE A 212 8.37 -4.47 39.85
N CYS A 213 8.05 -5.47 40.68
CA CYS A 213 7.26 -6.63 40.24
C CYS A 213 5.92 -6.19 39.62
N THR A 214 5.28 -5.18 40.22
CA THR A 214 4.03 -4.59 39.70
C THR A 214 4.24 -3.86 38.38
N LEU A 215 5.37 -3.15 38.20
CA LEU A 215 5.71 -2.50 36.93
C LEU A 215 5.84 -3.53 35.80
N TYR A 216 6.61 -4.60 36.00
CA TYR A 216 6.77 -5.68 35.01
C TYR A 216 5.43 -6.35 34.68
N GLY A 217 4.59 -6.63 35.68
CA GLY A 217 3.25 -7.19 35.49
C GLY A 217 2.28 -6.29 34.70
N ARG A 218 2.50 -4.96 34.70
CA ARG A 218 1.64 -3.98 34.00
C ARG A 218 2.12 -3.61 32.60
N ILE A 219 3.28 -4.10 32.14
CA ILE A 219 3.82 -3.83 30.79
C ILE A 219 2.80 -4.16 29.68
N GLY A 220 2.04 -5.25 29.84
CA GLY A 220 1.06 -5.72 28.85
C GLY A 220 -0.29 -4.98 28.82
N ASN A 221 -0.54 -4.01 29.72
CA ASN A 221 -1.86 -3.40 29.87
C ASN A 221 -2.21 -2.44 28.70
N PRO A 222 -3.20 -2.75 27.84
CA PRO A 222 -3.54 -1.96 26.65
C PRO A 222 -4.16 -0.60 26.98
N THR A 223 -4.79 -0.46 28.14
CA THR A 223 -5.38 0.82 28.61
C THR A 223 -4.30 1.83 29.00
N LEU A 224 -3.08 1.39 29.26
CA LEU A 224 -1.89 2.26 29.38
C LEU A 224 -1.19 2.46 28.02
N THR A 225 -1.72 1.86 26.94
CA THR A 225 -1.18 1.85 25.57
C THR A 225 -2.01 2.66 24.59
N LEU A 226 -3.34 2.70 24.77
CA LEU A 226 -4.30 3.38 23.90
C LEU A 226 -4.29 4.90 24.13
N ALA A 227 -3.30 5.54 23.54
CA ALA A 227 -3.37 6.91 23.03
C ALA A 227 -2.76 6.86 21.62
N VAL A 228 -3.49 6.26 20.69
CA VAL A 228 -3.16 6.33 19.26
C VAL A 228 -3.44 7.76 18.82
N CYS A 229 -2.37 8.45 18.41
CA CYS A 229 -2.40 9.75 17.78
C CYS A 229 -3.49 9.85 16.70
N TYR A 230 -4.62 10.47 17.04
CA TYR A 230 -5.43 11.21 16.07
C TYR A 230 -4.96 12.67 16.05
N CYS A 231 -3.78 12.90 15.47
CA CYS A 231 -3.37 14.22 15.00
C CYS A 231 -2.58 14.03 13.71
N PHE A 232 -3.30 14.01 12.59
CA PHE A 232 -2.73 14.31 11.29
C PHE A 232 -2.29 15.79 11.30
N ILE A 233 -1.16 16.06 10.63
CA ILE A 233 -0.49 17.36 10.43
C ILE A 233 0.56 17.70 11.51
N SER A 234 1.75 17.10 11.37
CA SER A 234 3.05 17.80 11.25
C SER A 234 4.18 16.77 11.20
N ILE A 235 5.02 16.87 10.16
CA ILE A 235 6.15 16.00 9.88
C ILE A 235 7.30 16.28 10.89
N LEU A 236 8.06 15.21 11.23
CA LEU A 236 9.30 15.14 12.06
C LEU A 236 9.14 15.04 13.59
N SER A 237 8.67 13.88 14.06
CA SER A 237 9.26 13.05 15.15
C SER A 237 8.22 12.02 15.60
N PHE A 238 8.47 10.76 15.26
CA PHE A 238 7.59 9.64 15.59
C PHE A 238 7.91 9.19 17.02
N ASP A 239 7.19 9.70 18.02
CA ASP A 239 7.35 9.25 19.41
C ASP A 239 5.99 8.79 19.99
N LEU A 240 5.71 7.48 19.88
CA LEU A 240 4.60 6.78 20.55
C LEU A 240 4.79 6.84 22.08
N THR A 241 4.11 7.76 22.77
CA THR A 241 4.61 8.27 24.07
C THR A 241 3.81 7.95 25.33
N VAL A 242 2.83 7.05 25.35
CA VAL A 242 2.16 6.70 26.64
C VAL A 242 2.71 5.41 27.26
N CYS A 243 3.19 4.46 26.44
CA CYS A 243 3.74 3.20 26.93
C CYS A 243 5.23 3.16 27.23
N SER A 244 6.02 4.18 26.84
CA SER A 244 7.47 4.19 27.15
C SER A 244 7.73 4.32 28.65
N LYS A 245 6.82 4.89 29.44
CA LYS A 245 7.17 5.43 30.76
C LYS A 245 7.31 4.39 31.87
N ILE A 246 6.57 3.28 31.80
CA ILE A 246 6.82 2.11 32.67
C ILE A 246 8.19 1.50 32.33
N SER A 247 8.46 1.33 31.03
CA SER A 247 9.75 0.83 30.57
C SER A 247 10.91 1.77 30.93
N ASP A 248 10.70 3.09 30.87
CA ASP A 248 11.67 4.12 31.27
C ASP A 248 11.97 4.01 32.78
N LEU A 249 10.96 3.79 33.63
CA LEU A 249 11.15 3.57 35.07
C LEU A 249 11.94 2.30 35.37
N ILE A 250 11.61 1.19 34.68
CA ILE A 250 12.35 -0.08 34.80
C ILE A 250 13.81 0.09 34.38
N VAL A 251 14.03 0.76 33.24
CA VAL A 251 15.36 1.06 32.71
C VAL A 251 16.15 1.95 33.68
N TYR A 252 15.50 2.98 34.25
CA TYR A 252 16.12 3.87 35.22
C TYR A 252 16.56 3.13 36.50
N ASP A 253 15.70 2.27 37.06
CA ASP A 253 16.04 1.48 38.27
C ASP A 253 17.18 0.49 37.97
N LEU A 254 17.11 -0.22 36.84
CA LEU A 254 18.14 -1.17 36.43
C LEU A 254 19.49 -0.47 36.21
N LEU A 255 19.51 0.70 35.55
CA LEU A 255 20.73 1.49 35.34
C LEU A 255 21.43 1.86 36.64
N LYS A 256 20.66 2.26 37.67
CA LYS A 256 21.23 2.59 38.98
C LYS A 256 21.87 1.39 39.68
N CYS A 257 21.39 0.17 39.42
CA CYS A 257 21.82 -1.04 40.13
C CYS A 257 22.96 -1.80 39.44
N LEU A 258 23.19 -1.61 38.13
CA LEU A 258 24.20 -2.31 37.32
C LEU A 258 25.62 -2.35 37.94
N SER A 259 26.00 -1.31 38.68
CA SER A 259 27.33 -1.19 39.30
C SER A 259 27.35 -1.35 40.83
N LYS A 260 26.17 -1.41 41.48
CA LYS A 260 26.05 -1.25 42.94
C LYS A 260 25.39 -2.42 43.65
N ASP A 261 24.49 -3.16 43.00
CA ASP A 261 23.64 -4.17 43.66
C ASP A 261 23.42 -5.41 42.78
N SER A 262 24.19 -6.47 43.07
CA SER A 262 24.09 -7.73 42.32
C SER A 262 22.76 -8.45 42.51
N LYS A 263 22.13 -8.34 43.69
CA LYS A 263 20.86 -9.03 43.98
C LYS A 263 19.71 -8.38 43.22
N ARG A 264 19.70 -7.05 43.16
CA ARG A 264 18.69 -6.30 42.39
C ARG A 264 18.83 -6.54 40.88
N CYS A 265 20.04 -6.65 40.37
CA CYS A 265 20.27 -7.03 38.97
C CYS A 265 19.72 -8.45 38.67
N GLU A 266 19.86 -9.39 39.60
CA GLU A 266 19.32 -10.74 39.47
C GLU A 266 17.78 -10.74 39.47
N LEU A 267 17.14 -9.93 40.32
CA LEU A 267 15.69 -9.72 40.30
C LEU A 267 15.22 -9.22 38.91
N HIS A 268 15.89 -8.22 38.34
CA HIS A 268 15.56 -7.72 37.00
C HIS A 268 15.77 -8.76 35.91
N SER A 269 16.84 -9.55 35.96
CA SER A 269 17.06 -10.66 35.03
C SER A 269 15.91 -11.67 35.08
N LYS A 270 15.47 -12.04 36.30
CA LYS A 270 14.36 -12.97 36.50
C LYS A 270 13.06 -12.41 35.93
N LEU A 271 12.68 -11.19 36.33
CA LEU A 271 11.45 -10.53 35.87
C LEU A 271 11.43 -10.29 34.36
N LEU A 272 12.57 -9.92 33.77
CA LEU A 272 12.70 -9.75 32.33
C LEU A 272 12.51 -11.08 31.58
N THR A 273 13.05 -12.18 32.13
CA THR A 273 12.84 -13.53 31.59
C THR A 273 11.38 -13.94 31.68
N GLU A 274 10.74 -13.74 32.84
CA GLU A 274 9.31 -14.06 33.05
C GLU A 274 8.39 -13.31 32.07
N VAL A 275 8.70 -12.05 31.81
CA VAL A 275 7.91 -11.17 30.94
C VAL A 275 8.15 -11.47 29.45
N LEU A 276 9.38 -11.78 29.05
CA LEU A 276 9.69 -12.23 27.68
C LEU A 276 9.12 -13.62 27.37
N CYS A 277 9.10 -14.52 28.36
CA CYS A 277 8.58 -15.88 28.25
C CYS A 277 7.12 -16.02 28.75
N SER A 278 6.43 -14.90 28.96
CA SER A 278 5.07 -14.88 29.54
C SER A 278 4.07 -15.67 28.71
N SER A 279 3.03 -16.24 29.35
CA SER A 279 1.91 -16.86 28.65
C SER A 279 1.07 -15.84 27.85
N SER A 280 1.01 -14.58 28.30
CA SER A 280 0.28 -13.51 27.62
C SER A 280 1.07 -12.97 26.42
N GLU A 281 0.48 -13.06 25.23
CA GLU A 281 1.06 -12.50 24.00
C GLU A 281 1.21 -10.97 24.09
N GLN A 282 0.25 -10.28 24.71
CA GLN A 282 0.30 -8.83 24.90
C GLN A 282 1.52 -8.41 25.71
N VAL A 283 1.84 -9.15 26.79
CA VAL A 283 3.03 -8.91 27.62
C VAL A 283 4.31 -9.19 26.83
N ARG A 284 4.39 -10.29 26.08
CA ARG A 284 5.56 -10.59 25.24
C ARG A 284 5.80 -9.54 24.15
N MET A 285 4.77 -9.14 23.42
CA MET A 285 4.86 -8.09 22.38
C MET A 285 5.27 -6.75 22.98
N ALA A 286 4.62 -6.34 24.07
CA ALA A 286 4.95 -5.11 24.79
C ALA A 286 6.43 -5.03 25.18
N SER A 287 6.97 -6.14 25.63
CA SER A 287 8.34 -6.21 26.11
C SER A 287 9.33 -6.12 24.96
N ARG A 288 9.06 -6.82 23.87
CA ARG A 288 9.91 -6.83 22.67
C ARG A 288 9.87 -5.52 21.88
N GLU A 289 8.73 -4.87 21.78
CA GLU A 289 8.55 -3.67 20.96
C GLU A 289 8.73 -2.37 21.75
N ARG A 290 8.70 -2.42 23.10
CA ARG A 290 8.77 -1.21 23.94
C ARG A 290 9.91 -1.25 24.95
N LEU A 291 10.00 -2.31 25.78
CA LEU A 291 11.02 -2.37 26.83
C LEU A 291 12.43 -2.57 26.25
N ILE A 292 12.61 -3.62 25.44
CA ILE A 292 13.91 -3.96 24.86
C ILE A 292 14.51 -2.80 24.06
N PRO A 293 13.79 -2.12 23.13
CA PRO A 293 14.34 -0.99 22.39
C PRO A 293 14.84 0.16 23.27
N ILE A 294 14.18 0.44 24.40
CA ILE A 294 14.62 1.50 25.33
C ILE A 294 15.90 1.07 26.04
N MET A 295 16.04 -0.19 26.42
CA MET A 295 17.28 -0.70 27.05
C MET A 295 18.49 -0.59 26.10
N PHE A 296 18.29 -0.79 24.80
CA PHE A 296 19.34 -0.65 23.78
C PHE A 296 19.69 0.80 23.41
N LYS A 297 19.00 1.82 23.98
CA LYS A 297 19.40 3.23 23.86
C LYS A 297 20.57 3.59 24.77
N ASP A 298 20.77 2.86 25.86
CA ASP A 298 21.86 3.08 26.82
C ASP A 298 23.01 2.08 26.59
N SER A 299 24.24 2.58 26.60
CA SER A 299 25.43 1.76 26.29
C SER A 299 25.79 0.76 27.39
N GLN A 300 25.53 1.08 28.66
CA GLN A 300 25.82 0.18 29.78
C GLN A 300 24.83 -0.98 29.81
N LEU A 301 23.54 -0.69 29.61
CA LEU A 301 22.51 -1.72 29.49
C LEU A 301 22.72 -2.62 28.27
N THR A 302 23.05 -2.04 27.12
CA THR A 302 23.36 -2.80 25.91
C THR A 302 24.49 -3.79 26.19
N LYS A 303 25.57 -3.36 26.85
CA LYS A 303 26.68 -4.22 27.25
C LYS A 303 26.21 -5.35 28.16
N TRP A 304 25.46 -5.03 29.21
CA TRP A 304 24.94 -6.03 30.16
C TRP A 304 24.01 -7.06 29.49
N ILE A 305 23.13 -6.61 28.59
CA ILE A 305 22.23 -7.50 27.85
C ILE A 305 23.05 -8.50 27.03
N ILE A 306 24.00 -8.01 26.23
CA ILE A 306 24.75 -8.85 25.31
C ILE A 306 25.66 -9.82 26.06
N THR A 307 26.43 -9.35 27.05
CA THR A 307 27.47 -10.17 27.69
C THR A 307 26.95 -11.09 28.79
N ARG A 308 25.77 -10.81 29.36
CA ARG A 308 25.27 -11.53 30.54
C ARG A 308 23.86 -12.06 30.36
N PHE A 309 22.90 -11.19 30.06
CA PHE A 309 21.49 -11.59 30.04
C PHE A 309 21.15 -12.51 28.86
N ALA A 310 21.59 -12.16 27.64
CA ALA A 310 21.30 -12.94 26.44
C ALA A 310 21.92 -14.34 26.49
N VAL A 311 23.16 -14.44 27.00
CA VAL A 311 23.85 -15.74 27.22
C VAL A 311 23.04 -16.61 28.16
N HIS A 312 22.67 -16.08 29.33
CA HIS A 312 21.88 -16.82 30.32
C HIS A 312 20.48 -17.22 29.81
N LEU A 313 19.84 -16.34 29.02
CA LEU A 313 18.55 -16.65 28.41
C LEU A 313 18.66 -17.84 27.44
N ALA A 314 19.77 -17.95 26.72
CA ALA A 314 20.03 -18.99 25.73
C ALA A 314 20.51 -20.34 26.32
N GLU A 315 20.94 -20.40 27.59
CA GLU A 315 21.44 -21.63 28.23
C GLU A 315 20.42 -22.78 28.30
N ASP A 316 19.13 -22.47 28.44
CA ASP A 316 18.06 -23.47 28.56
C ASP A 316 16.84 -23.12 27.69
N ILE A 317 16.80 -23.60 26.44
CA ILE A 317 15.64 -23.44 25.56
C ILE A 317 14.66 -24.59 25.83
N SER A 318 13.80 -24.38 26.83
CA SER A 318 12.82 -25.35 27.30
C SER A 318 11.52 -25.40 26.50
N ASP A 319 11.09 -24.26 25.93
CA ASP A 319 9.81 -24.13 25.22
C ASP A 319 9.85 -23.12 24.04
N ASP A 320 8.76 -23.09 23.27
CA ASP A 320 8.56 -22.19 22.13
C ASP A 320 8.63 -20.69 22.51
N ARG A 321 8.23 -20.34 23.73
CA ARG A 321 8.19 -18.94 24.19
C ARG A 321 9.59 -18.44 24.47
N ARG A 322 10.41 -19.27 25.11
CA ARG A 322 11.81 -18.99 25.35
C ARG A 322 12.62 -18.98 24.06
N LEU A 323 12.32 -19.89 23.14
CA LEU A 323 12.90 -19.85 21.79
C LEU A 323 12.59 -18.52 21.09
N ASP A 324 11.33 -18.08 21.08
CA ASP A 324 10.91 -16.80 20.51
C ASP A 324 11.57 -15.60 21.21
N ALA A 325 11.72 -15.64 22.53
CA ALA A 325 12.41 -14.62 23.31
C ALA A 325 13.90 -14.52 22.94
N VAL A 326 14.61 -15.66 22.85
CA VAL A 326 16.01 -15.72 22.42
C VAL A 326 16.15 -15.16 21.01
N LEU A 327 15.35 -15.63 20.04
CA LEU A 327 15.42 -15.15 18.66
C LEU A 327 15.18 -13.63 18.55
N SER A 328 14.19 -13.13 19.28
CA SER A 328 13.83 -11.71 19.31
C SER A 328 14.97 -10.87 19.91
N LEU A 329 15.56 -11.32 21.02
CA LEU A 329 16.65 -10.61 21.70
C LEU A 329 17.93 -10.62 20.85
N SER A 330 18.29 -11.76 20.27
CA SER A 330 19.43 -11.90 19.36
C SER A 330 19.37 -10.92 18.20
N LYS A 331 18.17 -10.67 17.66
CA LYS A 331 17.97 -9.69 16.58
C LYS A 331 18.38 -8.28 17.04
N TYR A 332 17.95 -7.87 18.22
CA TYR A 332 18.32 -6.57 18.77
C TYR A 332 19.82 -6.49 19.04
N CYS A 333 20.43 -7.54 19.63
CA CYS A 333 21.87 -7.62 19.84
C CYS A 333 22.67 -7.40 18.55
N ILE A 334 22.30 -8.09 17.46
CA ILE A 334 22.97 -7.96 16.15
C ILE A 334 22.74 -6.57 15.55
N SER A 335 21.56 -5.98 15.70
CA SER A 335 21.27 -4.66 15.13
C SER A 335 22.02 -3.51 15.83
N HIS A 336 22.29 -3.63 17.14
CA HIS A 336 22.89 -2.59 17.97
C HIS A 336 24.38 -2.81 18.32
N GLN A 337 25.02 -3.79 17.71
CA GLN A 337 26.42 -4.17 17.99
C GLN A 337 27.47 -3.04 17.82
N LYS A 338 27.17 -1.97 17.07
CA LYS A 338 28.06 -0.78 16.95
C LYS A 338 28.28 -0.05 18.27
N SER A 339 27.39 -0.22 19.26
CA SER A 339 27.51 0.40 20.57
C SER A 339 28.57 -0.27 21.47
N PHE A 340 29.13 -1.42 21.05
CA PHE A 340 29.96 -2.28 21.89
C PHE A 340 31.46 -2.30 21.50
N SER A 341 31.82 -2.10 20.23
CA SER A 341 33.09 -2.64 19.76
C SER A 341 34.16 -1.60 19.37
N ASN A 342 35.16 -1.50 20.26
CA ASN A 342 36.58 -1.56 19.92
C ASN A 342 37.02 -2.96 19.40
N ALA A 343 36.08 -3.90 19.21
CA ALA A 343 36.32 -5.24 18.67
C ALA A 343 36.30 -5.24 17.13
N SER A 344 37.23 -5.96 16.52
CA SER A 344 37.44 -6.03 15.06
C SER A 344 36.37 -6.81 14.29
N GLU A 345 35.52 -7.60 14.97
CA GLU A 345 34.58 -8.54 14.35
C GLU A 345 33.11 -8.26 14.73
N TYR A 346 32.21 -8.48 13.76
CA TYR A 346 30.76 -8.31 13.90
C TYR A 346 30.13 -9.64 14.36
N CYS A 347 29.23 -9.60 15.33
CA CYS A 347 28.50 -10.77 15.81
C CYS A 347 27.51 -11.30 14.76
N LYS A 348 27.38 -12.62 14.69
CA LYS A 348 26.46 -13.37 13.83
C LYS A 348 25.34 -13.99 14.67
N TRP A 349 24.30 -14.51 14.01
CA TRP A 349 23.23 -15.23 14.71
C TRP A 349 23.74 -16.49 15.42
N SER A 350 24.78 -17.14 14.89
CA SER A 350 25.42 -18.32 15.47
C SER A 350 26.05 -18.08 16.85
N ASP A 351 26.29 -16.81 17.21
CA ASP A 351 26.86 -16.46 18.52
C ASP A 351 25.82 -16.50 19.64
N PHE A 352 24.52 -16.54 19.28
CA PHE A 352 23.42 -16.46 20.25
C PHE A 352 22.51 -17.70 20.26
N ILE A 353 22.50 -18.49 19.18
CA ILE A 353 21.66 -19.69 19.07
C ILE A 353 22.41 -20.76 18.29
N ASP A 354 22.31 -22.01 18.75
CA ASP A 354 22.91 -23.13 18.05
C ASP A 354 22.19 -23.42 16.72
N GLU A 355 22.94 -23.94 15.76
CA GLU A 355 22.43 -24.20 14.40
C GLU A 355 21.21 -25.12 14.39
N LYS A 356 21.17 -26.15 15.26
CA LYS A 356 20.06 -27.12 15.28
C LYS A 356 18.77 -26.46 15.72
N ARG A 357 18.80 -25.67 16.81
CA ARG A 357 17.65 -24.90 17.29
C ARG A 357 17.25 -23.81 16.30
N PHE A 358 18.21 -23.17 15.66
CA PHE A 358 17.93 -22.18 14.61
C PHE A 358 17.18 -22.80 13.42
N ALA A 359 17.62 -23.98 12.96
CA ALA A 359 16.95 -24.72 11.90
C ALA A 359 15.52 -25.13 12.29
N GLN A 360 15.32 -25.60 13.52
CA GLN A 360 13.98 -25.89 14.06
C GLN A 360 13.09 -24.65 14.08
N ALA A 361 13.64 -23.49 14.45
CA ALA A 361 12.91 -22.23 14.48
C ALA A 361 12.48 -21.75 13.08
N LEU A 362 13.35 -21.88 12.08
CA LEU A 362 13.04 -21.52 10.70
C LEU A 362 11.89 -22.34 10.10
N LEU A 363 11.80 -23.61 10.48
CA LEU A 363 10.80 -24.56 9.98
C LEU A 363 9.64 -24.80 10.96
N HIS A 364 9.51 -23.95 11.98
CA HIS A 364 8.55 -24.12 13.05
C HIS A 364 7.09 -24.03 12.56
N SER A 365 6.15 -24.71 13.22
CA SER A 365 4.72 -24.66 12.85
C SER A 365 4.11 -23.25 13.03
N GLN A 366 4.58 -22.52 14.05
CA GLN A 366 4.14 -21.16 14.37
C GLN A 366 4.85 -20.11 13.50
N SER A 367 4.06 -19.28 12.80
CA SER A 367 4.58 -18.27 11.85
C SER A 367 5.42 -17.17 12.53
N PHE A 368 5.11 -16.77 13.76
CA PHE A 368 5.88 -15.74 14.46
C PHE A 368 7.31 -16.19 14.79
N ILE A 369 7.51 -17.46 15.19
CA ILE A 369 8.85 -18.05 15.44
C ILE A 369 9.64 -18.13 14.15
N ARG A 370 9.01 -18.64 13.06
CA ARG A 370 9.58 -18.67 11.72
C ARG A 370 10.06 -17.29 11.28
N LEU A 371 9.23 -16.26 11.48
CA LEU A 371 9.56 -14.88 11.11
C LEU A 371 10.68 -14.28 11.96
N SER A 372 10.73 -14.58 13.27
CA SER A 372 11.83 -14.18 14.15
C SER A 372 13.15 -14.77 13.68
N ALA A 373 13.18 -16.07 13.34
CA ALA A 373 14.35 -16.73 12.79
C ALA A 373 14.73 -16.22 11.38
N TRP A 374 13.73 -16.00 10.51
CA TRP A 374 13.92 -15.41 9.18
C TRP A 374 14.56 -14.02 9.26
N SER A 375 14.14 -13.22 10.24
CA SER A 375 14.71 -11.90 10.44
C SER A 375 16.18 -11.93 10.87
N LEU A 376 16.64 -12.97 11.57
CA LEU A 376 18.04 -13.09 11.99
C LEU A 376 18.97 -13.38 10.81
N ILE A 377 18.52 -14.21 9.86
CA ILE A 377 19.33 -14.57 8.69
C ILE A 377 19.25 -13.52 7.56
N SER A 378 18.09 -12.88 7.40
CA SER A 378 17.88 -11.90 6.32
C SER A 378 18.42 -10.50 6.66
N GLU A 379 18.49 -10.11 7.94
CA GLU A 379 18.84 -8.77 8.37
C GLU A 379 20.22 -8.71 9.05
N HIS A 380 21.11 -7.85 8.56
CA HIS A 380 22.39 -7.58 9.20
C HIS A 380 22.82 -6.12 8.97
N PRO A 381 23.33 -5.38 9.96
CA PRO A 381 23.71 -3.96 9.80
C PRO A 381 24.90 -3.76 8.85
N LYS A 382 25.78 -4.75 8.72
CA LYS A 382 26.87 -4.78 7.73
C LYS A 382 26.40 -5.51 6.47
N LEU A 383 26.10 -4.76 5.41
CA LEU A 383 25.61 -5.31 4.14
C LEU A 383 26.65 -6.18 3.41
N THR A 384 27.94 -5.93 3.66
CA THR A 384 29.06 -6.67 3.06
C THR A 384 29.51 -7.90 3.86
N LEU A 385 28.81 -8.23 4.96
CA LEU A 385 29.06 -9.49 5.66
C LEU A 385 28.57 -10.66 4.81
N GLN A 386 29.50 -11.52 4.40
CA GLN A 386 29.25 -12.68 3.53
C GLN A 386 28.17 -13.60 4.11
N ILE A 387 27.26 -14.03 3.24
CA ILE A 387 26.27 -15.08 3.53
C ILE A 387 26.90 -16.42 3.16
N GLN A 388 27.11 -17.31 4.13
CA GLN A 388 27.75 -18.60 3.90
C GLN A 388 26.83 -19.56 3.13
N GLU A 389 27.39 -20.58 2.49
CA GLU A 389 26.61 -21.60 1.75
C GLU A 389 25.53 -22.25 2.63
N ARG A 390 25.87 -22.55 3.88
CA ARG A 390 24.92 -23.11 4.85
C ARG A 390 23.73 -22.18 5.14
N GLU A 391 23.97 -20.86 5.16
CA GLU A 391 22.91 -19.87 5.35
C GLU A 391 22.03 -19.75 4.10
N VAL A 392 22.60 -19.90 2.91
CA VAL A 392 21.84 -20.00 1.66
C VAL A 392 20.89 -21.21 1.70
N ASP A 393 21.35 -22.36 2.19
CA ASP A 393 20.48 -23.55 2.33
C ASP A 393 19.33 -23.33 3.32
N PHE A 394 19.58 -22.62 4.42
CA PHE A 394 18.50 -22.22 5.34
C PHE A 394 17.49 -21.29 4.69
N ILE A 395 17.95 -20.34 3.87
CA ILE A 395 17.06 -19.46 3.09
C ILE A 395 16.21 -20.29 2.12
N LYS A 396 16.81 -21.26 1.41
CA LYS A 396 16.07 -22.17 0.51
C LYS A 396 15.01 -22.96 1.27
N ALA A 397 15.37 -23.60 2.38
CA ALA A 397 14.46 -24.40 3.21
C ALA A 397 13.29 -23.56 3.76
N PHE A 398 13.56 -22.33 4.18
CA PHE A 398 12.54 -21.39 4.63
C PHE A 398 11.57 -21.03 3.49
N LEU A 399 12.07 -20.69 2.31
CA LEU A 399 11.22 -20.34 1.16
C LEU A 399 10.36 -21.53 0.72
N LEU A 400 10.94 -22.73 0.62
CA LEU A 400 10.24 -23.97 0.25
C LEU A 400 8.99 -24.21 1.12
N THR A 401 9.07 -23.92 2.41
CA THR A 401 7.99 -24.17 3.37
C THR A 401 7.00 -23.01 3.52
N ASN A 402 7.32 -21.81 3.03
CA ASN A 402 6.51 -20.60 3.25
C ASN A 402 5.87 -20.03 1.96
N MET A 403 6.07 -20.63 0.79
CA MET A 403 5.43 -20.15 -0.45
C MET A 403 3.90 -20.11 -0.36
N ALA A 404 3.28 -21.05 0.36
CA ALA A 404 1.83 -21.14 0.52
C ALA A 404 1.29 -20.39 1.75
N GLU A 405 2.06 -19.47 2.35
CA GLU A 405 1.64 -18.69 3.51
C GLU A 405 0.40 -17.85 3.19
N GLN A 406 -0.69 -18.06 3.92
CA GLN A 406 -1.99 -17.45 3.61
C GLN A 406 -2.08 -16.02 4.11
N CYS A 407 -1.44 -15.70 5.23
CA CYS A 407 -1.55 -14.39 5.86
C CYS A 407 -0.82 -13.31 5.05
N PRO A 408 -1.51 -12.27 4.53
CA PRO A 408 -0.88 -11.22 3.73
C PRO A 408 0.25 -10.49 4.47
N SER A 409 0.07 -10.18 5.76
CA SER A 409 1.11 -9.50 6.55
C SER A 409 2.35 -10.38 6.76
N THR A 410 2.19 -11.69 6.90
CA THR A 410 3.31 -12.63 7.01
C THR A 410 4.06 -12.71 5.68
N ARG A 411 3.34 -12.84 4.55
CA ARG A 411 3.93 -12.80 3.20
C ARG A 411 4.74 -11.52 2.96
N GLN A 412 4.21 -10.36 3.34
CA GLN A 412 4.93 -9.08 3.23
C GLN A 412 6.23 -9.07 4.05
N LYS A 413 6.21 -9.62 5.28
CA LYS A 413 7.43 -9.74 6.11
C LYS A 413 8.47 -10.69 5.49
N ILE A 414 8.02 -11.80 4.92
CA ILE A 414 8.89 -12.74 4.20
C ILE A 414 9.57 -12.03 3.02
N LEU A 415 8.78 -11.40 2.15
CA LEU A 415 9.27 -10.65 1.01
C LEU A 415 10.19 -9.49 1.43
N ALA A 416 9.88 -8.77 2.51
CA ALA A 416 10.73 -7.70 3.03
C ALA A 416 12.11 -8.22 3.48
N GLY A 417 12.15 -9.40 4.12
CA GLY A 417 13.42 -10.06 4.43
C GLY A 417 14.16 -10.51 3.17
N LEU A 418 13.46 -11.08 2.18
CA LEU A 418 14.09 -11.51 0.93
C LEU A 418 14.69 -10.33 0.15
N ARG A 419 14.00 -9.18 0.14
CA ARG A 419 14.55 -7.93 -0.37
C ARG A 419 15.88 -7.57 0.29
N LYS A 420 15.97 -7.69 1.62
CA LYS A 420 17.22 -7.43 2.36
C LYS A 420 18.31 -8.42 1.99
N VAL A 421 17.97 -9.70 1.81
CA VAL A 421 18.90 -10.72 1.30
C VAL A 421 19.43 -10.33 -0.09
N PHE A 422 18.56 -9.94 -1.03
CA PHE A 422 18.97 -9.53 -2.38
C PHE A 422 19.89 -8.32 -2.38
N ILE A 423 19.59 -7.30 -1.57
CA ILE A 423 20.46 -6.14 -1.39
C ILE A 423 21.82 -6.59 -0.85
N ARG A 424 21.87 -7.46 0.16
CA ARG A 424 23.13 -8.00 0.69
C ARG A 424 23.90 -8.78 -0.37
N LEU A 425 23.25 -9.69 -1.10
CA LEU A 425 23.89 -10.45 -2.20
C LEU A 425 24.53 -9.51 -3.22
N ARG A 426 23.81 -8.45 -3.64
CA ARG A 426 24.35 -7.43 -4.54
C ARG A 426 25.60 -6.76 -3.96
N GLU A 427 25.53 -6.26 -2.73
CA GLU A 427 26.64 -5.55 -2.08
C GLU A 427 27.87 -6.45 -1.88
N ILE A 428 27.67 -7.70 -1.44
CA ILE A 428 28.73 -8.69 -1.26
C ILE A 428 29.37 -9.01 -2.61
N SER A 429 28.59 -9.45 -3.59
CA SER A 429 29.12 -9.86 -4.89
C SER A 429 29.84 -8.72 -5.61
N GLN A 430 29.29 -7.50 -5.57
CA GLN A 430 29.94 -6.32 -6.16
C GLN A 430 31.30 -6.05 -5.54
N SER A 431 31.42 -6.18 -4.21
CA SER A 431 32.70 -5.96 -3.51
C SER A 431 33.74 -7.03 -3.86
N LEU A 432 33.34 -8.31 -3.90
CA LEU A 432 34.21 -9.43 -4.27
C LEU A 432 34.71 -9.31 -5.71
N MET A 433 33.81 -9.01 -6.66
CA MET A 433 34.19 -8.87 -8.07
C MET A 433 35.13 -7.67 -8.31
N LYS A 434 34.94 -6.55 -7.59
CA LYS A 434 35.87 -5.41 -7.67
C LYS A 434 37.24 -5.74 -7.08
N GLN A 435 37.30 -6.47 -5.97
CA GLN A 435 38.55 -6.95 -5.39
C GLN A 435 39.31 -7.86 -6.36
N GLN A 436 38.61 -8.81 -7.00
CA GLN A 436 39.19 -9.68 -8.03
C GLN A 436 39.72 -8.89 -9.24
N GLN A 437 38.97 -7.90 -9.73
CA GLN A 437 39.42 -7.04 -10.83
C GLN A 437 40.65 -6.21 -10.47
N GLN A 438 40.75 -5.74 -9.23
CA GLN A 438 41.89 -4.96 -8.77
C GLN A 438 43.14 -5.84 -8.56
N GLN A 439 42.97 -7.05 -8.01
CA GLN A 439 44.05 -8.02 -7.85
C GLN A 439 44.61 -8.45 -9.22
N ARG A 440 43.75 -8.75 -10.21
CA ARG A 440 44.16 -9.08 -11.58
C ARG A 440 44.92 -7.97 -12.31
N LYS A 441 44.82 -6.71 -11.87
CA LYS A 441 45.61 -5.60 -12.41
C LYS A 441 46.99 -5.45 -11.75
N ILE A 442 47.17 -6.03 -10.56
CA ILE A 442 48.38 -5.90 -9.74
C ILE A 442 49.28 -7.13 -9.88
N SER A 443 48.71 -8.34 -10.04
CA SER A 443 49.44 -9.58 -10.24
C SER A 443 49.40 -10.01 -11.71
N ASN A 444 50.56 -10.00 -12.38
CA ASN A 444 50.77 -10.61 -13.71
C ASN A 444 50.87 -12.15 -13.67
N GLU A 445 50.55 -12.80 -12.55
CA GLU A 445 50.69 -14.24 -12.36
C GLU A 445 49.42 -14.91 -11.85
N HIS A 446 49.19 -16.11 -12.40
CA HIS A 446 48.07 -17.02 -12.21
C HIS A 446 48.11 -17.76 -10.85
N ASP A 447 48.17 -17.05 -9.72
CA ASP A 447 48.20 -17.71 -8.41
C ASP A 447 46.81 -17.95 -7.78
N THR A 448 46.69 -19.16 -7.23
CA THR A 448 45.51 -19.97 -6.92
C THR A 448 44.69 -19.55 -5.69
N THR A 449 44.83 -18.30 -5.22
CA THR A 449 44.08 -17.79 -4.05
C THR A 449 42.64 -17.36 -4.37
N ASP A 450 42.23 -17.42 -5.64
CA ASP A 450 40.93 -16.97 -6.19
C ASP A 450 39.76 -17.99 -5.99
N SER A 451 40.02 -19.17 -5.42
CA SER A 451 39.07 -20.30 -5.34
C SER A 451 37.84 -20.04 -4.45
N LEU A 452 38.03 -19.53 -3.22
CA LEU A 452 36.95 -19.35 -2.24
C LEU A 452 35.95 -18.27 -2.64
N SER A 453 36.43 -17.11 -3.11
CA SER A 453 35.58 -16.02 -3.60
C SER A 453 34.78 -16.44 -4.83
N HIS A 454 35.40 -17.19 -5.74
CA HIS A 454 34.73 -17.75 -6.91
C HIS A 454 33.65 -18.77 -6.52
N THR A 455 33.96 -19.66 -5.57
CA THR A 455 33.00 -20.65 -5.05
C THR A 455 31.77 -19.98 -4.44
N LEU A 456 31.96 -18.89 -3.68
CA LEU A 456 30.87 -18.15 -3.06
C LEU A 456 30.00 -17.40 -4.09
N LEU A 457 30.61 -16.75 -5.08
CA LEU A 457 29.89 -16.10 -6.19
C LEU A 457 29.07 -17.13 -6.99
N GLN A 458 29.62 -18.33 -7.19
CA GLN A 458 28.90 -19.43 -7.83
C GLN A 458 27.73 -19.92 -6.97
N CYS A 459 27.91 -20.04 -5.64
CA CYS A 459 26.83 -20.38 -4.71
C CYS A 459 25.65 -19.40 -4.84
N TYR A 460 25.91 -18.09 -4.87
CA TYR A 460 24.86 -17.06 -5.04
C TYR A 460 24.19 -17.10 -6.40
N THR A 461 24.96 -17.40 -7.45
CA THR A 461 24.43 -17.57 -8.81
C THR A 461 23.48 -18.77 -8.86
N ASN A 462 23.92 -19.92 -8.34
CA ASN A 462 23.12 -21.14 -8.27
C ASN A 462 21.85 -20.94 -7.43
N PHE A 463 21.93 -20.17 -6.34
CA PHE A 463 20.76 -19.82 -5.54
C PHE A 463 19.72 -19.02 -6.33
N LEU A 464 20.15 -18.01 -7.11
CA LEU A 464 19.22 -17.19 -7.91
C LEU A 464 18.61 -17.97 -9.08
N ILE A 465 19.37 -18.85 -9.72
CA ILE A 465 18.85 -19.76 -10.75
C ILE A 465 17.79 -20.68 -10.13
N TRP A 466 18.14 -21.38 -9.05
CA TRP A 466 17.20 -22.24 -8.32
C TRP A 466 15.95 -21.48 -7.88
N LEU A 467 16.10 -20.26 -7.36
CA LEU A 467 14.97 -19.47 -6.88
C LEU A 467 14.03 -19.08 -8.03
N LYS A 468 14.59 -18.72 -9.18
CA LYS A 468 13.82 -18.46 -10.39
C LYS A 468 13.06 -19.71 -10.84
N ASP A 469 13.73 -20.85 -10.95
CA ASP A 469 13.14 -22.12 -11.39
C ASP A 469 12.00 -22.52 -10.44
N PHE A 470 12.27 -22.50 -9.14
CA PHE A 470 11.29 -22.80 -8.10
C PHE A 470 10.07 -21.87 -8.15
N CYS A 471 10.26 -20.57 -8.41
CA CYS A 471 9.13 -19.65 -8.57
C CYS A 471 8.30 -19.98 -9.81
N ILE A 472 8.92 -20.35 -10.93
CA ILE A 472 8.20 -20.74 -12.15
C ILE A 472 7.41 -22.04 -11.93
N GLU A 473 7.96 -23.04 -11.25
CA GLU A 473 7.22 -24.25 -10.84
C GLU A 473 6.02 -23.91 -9.94
N CYS A 474 6.15 -22.90 -9.09
CA CYS A 474 5.06 -22.42 -8.23
C CYS A 474 3.90 -21.75 -9.01
N LEU A 475 4.03 -21.54 -10.32
CA LEU A 475 2.98 -21.02 -11.20
C LEU A 475 2.13 -22.12 -11.87
N ASP A 476 2.49 -23.39 -11.72
CA ASP A 476 1.83 -24.50 -12.41
C ASP A 476 0.32 -24.62 -12.12
N CYS A 477 -0.37 -25.38 -12.97
CA CYS A 477 -1.80 -25.65 -12.83
C CYS A 477 -2.08 -26.38 -11.50
N GLY A 478 -2.96 -25.79 -10.67
CA GLY A 478 -3.28 -26.29 -9.34
C GLY A 478 -2.55 -25.60 -8.17
N ALA A 479 -1.60 -24.71 -8.43
CA ALA A 479 -1.05 -23.85 -7.37
C ALA A 479 -2.11 -22.90 -6.82
N ASN A 480 -2.20 -22.80 -5.48
CA ASN A 480 -3.13 -21.87 -4.83
C ASN A 480 -2.70 -20.40 -5.01
N PHE A 481 -3.62 -19.47 -4.77
CA PHE A 481 -3.37 -18.02 -4.87
C PHE A 481 -2.10 -17.59 -4.13
N SER A 482 -1.96 -18.00 -2.86
CA SER A 482 -0.85 -17.59 -1.99
C SER A 482 0.51 -18.04 -2.54
N ARG A 483 0.58 -19.23 -3.13
CA ARG A 483 1.78 -19.75 -3.81
C ARG A 483 2.12 -18.98 -5.08
N ARG A 484 1.12 -18.72 -5.94
CA ARG A 484 1.30 -17.96 -7.19
C ARG A 484 1.75 -16.53 -6.94
N ILE A 485 1.08 -15.83 -6.03
CA ILE A 485 1.39 -14.44 -5.75
C ILE A 485 2.75 -14.26 -5.08
N MET A 486 3.15 -15.19 -4.20
CA MET A 486 4.51 -15.21 -3.65
C MET A 486 5.55 -15.39 -4.77
N ALA A 487 5.35 -16.35 -5.67
CA ALA A 487 6.25 -16.59 -6.79
C ALA A 487 6.38 -15.38 -7.72
N LEU A 488 5.25 -14.76 -8.10
CA LEU A 488 5.23 -13.57 -8.96
C LEU A 488 5.96 -12.38 -8.32
N HIS A 489 5.77 -12.14 -7.01
CA HIS A 489 6.52 -11.09 -6.31
C HIS A 489 8.02 -11.38 -6.25
N ILE A 490 8.43 -12.63 -6.05
CA ILE A 490 9.85 -12.99 -6.05
C ILE A 490 10.46 -12.81 -7.44
N LEU A 491 9.76 -13.21 -8.50
CA LEU A 491 10.18 -12.96 -9.89
C LEU A 491 10.29 -11.45 -10.17
N ASP A 492 9.32 -10.65 -9.72
CA ASP A 492 9.37 -9.18 -9.81
C ASP A 492 10.61 -8.61 -9.10
N TYR A 493 10.94 -9.13 -7.92
CA TYR A 493 12.13 -8.74 -7.16
C TYR A 493 13.44 -9.10 -7.88
N ILE A 494 13.46 -10.20 -8.64
CA ILE A 494 14.62 -10.63 -9.42
C ILE A 494 14.78 -9.77 -10.68
N PHE A 495 13.71 -9.54 -11.45
CA PHE A 495 13.80 -9.01 -12.81
C PHE A 495 13.49 -7.51 -12.94
N LYS A 496 12.66 -6.94 -12.07
CA LYS A 496 12.15 -5.57 -12.21
C LYS A 496 12.68 -4.65 -11.12
N GLN A 497 12.57 -5.05 -9.86
CA GLN A 497 12.94 -4.20 -8.73
C GLN A 497 14.46 -3.96 -8.63
N PRO A 498 14.91 -2.80 -8.13
CA PRO A 498 16.32 -2.44 -8.01
C PRO A 498 16.97 -3.05 -6.75
N PHE A 499 16.74 -4.35 -6.50
CA PHE A 499 17.29 -5.03 -5.32
C PHE A 499 18.60 -5.74 -5.63
N LEU A 500 18.64 -6.49 -6.73
CA LEU A 500 19.87 -7.12 -7.25
C LEU A 500 20.70 -6.18 -8.14
N ARG A 501 20.14 -5.03 -8.53
CA ARG A 501 20.79 -4.02 -9.37
C ARG A 501 20.53 -2.61 -8.82
N ASP A 502 21.50 -1.71 -8.94
CA ASP A 502 21.41 -0.29 -8.59
C ASP A 502 22.13 0.53 -9.65
N GLN A 503 21.89 1.85 -9.72
CA GLN A 503 22.44 2.74 -10.76
C GLN A 503 23.96 2.63 -10.94
N ASN A 504 24.70 2.25 -9.88
CA ASN A 504 26.16 2.09 -9.88
C ASN A 504 26.65 0.69 -9.46
N LYS A 505 25.75 -0.28 -9.26
CA LYS A 505 26.07 -1.61 -8.71
C LYS A 505 25.27 -2.71 -9.42
N ASP A 506 25.70 -3.04 -10.63
CA ASP A 506 25.04 -3.98 -11.52
C ASP A 506 25.99 -5.07 -12.06
N LEU A 507 27.28 -5.07 -11.68
CA LEU A 507 28.28 -6.02 -12.21
C LEU A 507 27.86 -7.47 -12.01
N PHE A 508 27.41 -7.81 -10.79
CA PHE A 508 26.98 -9.15 -10.45
C PHE A 508 25.72 -9.56 -11.24
N PHE A 509 24.70 -8.70 -11.27
CA PHE A 509 23.47 -8.98 -12.00
C PHE A 509 23.75 -9.15 -13.50
N ASN A 510 24.60 -8.29 -14.08
CA ASN A 510 24.99 -8.37 -15.48
C ASN A 510 25.78 -9.65 -15.78
N SER A 511 26.61 -10.15 -14.87
CA SER A 511 27.32 -11.42 -15.07
C SER A 511 26.41 -12.63 -15.10
N ILE A 512 25.30 -12.61 -14.33
CA ILE A 512 24.37 -13.74 -14.24
C ILE A 512 23.16 -13.61 -15.17
N LYS A 513 22.90 -12.42 -15.74
CA LYS A 513 21.69 -12.09 -16.52
C LYS A 513 21.36 -13.13 -17.61
N LYS A 514 22.38 -13.68 -18.28
CA LYS A 514 22.21 -14.71 -19.32
C LYS A 514 21.84 -16.09 -18.76
N GLN A 515 22.20 -16.37 -17.51
CA GLN A 515 21.91 -17.66 -16.85
C GLN A 515 20.53 -17.64 -16.17
N ILE A 516 20.10 -16.50 -15.66
CA ILE A 516 18.80 -16.34 -14.99
C ILE A 516 17.66 -15.93 -15.95
N CYS A 517 17.89 -15.91 -17.27
CA CYS A 517 16.87 -15.47 -18.21
C CYS A 517 15.68 -16.43 -18.24
N LEU A 518 14.47 -15.89 -18.45
CA LEU A 518 13.26 -16.68 -18.62
C LEU A 518 13.32 -17.44 -19.94
N SER A 519 13.11 -18.77 -19.89
CA SER A 519 13.04 -19.63 -21.07
C SER A 519 11.72 -19.39 -21.84
N LYS A 520 11.59 -19.89 -23.08
CA LYS A 520 10.30 -19.83 -23.80
C LYS A 520 9.17 -20.54 -23.03
N GLU A 521 9.50 -21.62 -22.33
CA GLU A 521 8.54 -22.35 -21.49
C GLU A 521 8.13 -21.53 -20.26
N ASP A 522 9.07 -20.83 -19.63
CA ASP A 522 8.80 -19.94 -18.50
C ASP A 522 7.83 -18.81 -18.92
N HIS A 523 8.02 -18.25 -20.12
CA HIS A 523 7.11 -17.25 -20.69
C HIS A 523 5.72 -17.83 -20.93
N ALA A 524 5.61 -19.04 -21.47
CA ALA A 524 4.32 -19.71 -21.66
C ALA A 524 3.58 -19.90 -20.33
N LYS A 525 4.29 -20.28 -19.25
CA LYS A 525 3.72 -20.38 -17.90
C LYS A 525 3.22 -19.03 -17.40
N LEU A 526 3.99 -17.95 -17.55
CA LEU A 526 3.56 -16.59 -17.19
C LEU A 526 2.34 -16.12 -18.00
N LEU A 527 2.28 -16.47 -19.29
CA LEU A 527 1.13 -16.15 -20.15
C LEU A 527 -0.13 -16.89 -19.70
N SER A 528 -0.02 -18.14 -19.22
CA SER A 528 -1.16 -18.87 -18.66
C SER A 528 -1.75 -18.23 -17.40
N ILE A 529 -0.96 -17.45 -16.65
CA ILE A 529 -1.44 -16.69 -15.49
C ILE A 529 -2.37 -15.53 -15.89
N LEU A 530 -2.34 -15.09 -17.14
CA LEU A 530 -3.27 -14.07 -17.63
C LEU A 530 -4.72 -14.56 -17.63
N ASP A 531 -4.93 -15.87 -17.66
CA ASP A 531 -6.24 -16.51 -17.58
C ASP A 531 -6.63 -16.92 -16.14
N ASP A 532 -5.85 -16.51 -15.13
CA ASP A 532 -6.13 -16.75 -13.70
C ASP A 532 -7.39 -15.98 -13.25
N SER A 533 -8.12 -16.45 -12.24
CA SER A 533 -9.27 -15.71 -11.68
C SER A 533 -8.86 -14.52 -10.81
N TYR A 534 -7.60 -14.47 -10.35
CA TYR A 534 -7.11 -13.41 -9.47
C TYR A 534 -6.40 -12.29 -10.25
N GLN A 535 -7.04 -11.11 -10.32
CA GLN A 535 -6.51 -9.92 -11.00
C GLN A 535 -5.10 -9.50 -10.54
N LEU A 536 -4.77 -9.71 -9.26
CA LEU A 536 -3.45 -9.35 -8.72
C LEU A 536 -2.33 -10.21 -9.35
N CYS A 537 -2.59 -11.50 -9.58
CA CYS A 537 -1.66 -12.40 -10.25
C CYS A 537 -1.49 -12.01 -11.72
N GLN A 538 -2.60 -11.72 -12.41
CA GLN A 538 -2.57 -11.24 -13.80
C GLN A 538 -1.69 -10.00 -13.93
N THR A 539 -1.89 -9.00 -13.06
CA THR A 539 -1.16 -7.72 -13.11
C THR A 539 0.36 -7.91 -12.98
N LEU A 540 0.80 -8.73 -12.01
CA LEU A 540 2.23 -8.99 -11.83
C LEU A 540 2.83 -9.84 -12.95
N ALA A 541 2.11 -10.85 -13.45
CA ALA A 541 2.57 -11.66 -14.57
C ALA A 541 2.74 -10.83 -15.84
N ILE A 542 1.82 -9.91 -16.08
CA ILE A 542 1.88 -8.94 -17.17
C ILE A 542 3.13 -8.07 -17.07
N ASP A 543 3.41 -7.51 -15.89
CA ASP A 543 4.59 -6.65 -15.71
C ASP A 543 5.91 -7.42 -15.93
N LEU A 544 5.92 -8.74 -15.72
CA LEU A 544 7.07 -9.61 -15.92
C LEU A 544 7.32 -10.01 -17.39
N LEU A 545 6.29 -10.08 -18.22
CA LEU A 545 6.39 -10.48 -19.62
C LEU A 545 7.09 -9.44 -20.49
N ASP A 546 7.81 -9.90 -21.52
CA ASP A 546 8.25 -9.03 -22.62
C ASP A 546 7.09 -8.76 -23.59
N MET A 547 6.98 -7.51 -24.06
CA MET A 547 5.88 -7.05 -24.91
C MET A 547 5.88 -7.73 -26.29
N SER A 548 7.06 -8.15 -26.76
CA SER A 548 7.24 -8.80 -28.06
C SER A 548 6.59 -10.20 -28.10
N ASP A 549 6.92 -11.05 -27.12
CA ASP A 549 6.37 -12.40 -26.97
C ASP A 549 4.87 -12.36 -26.63
N PHE A 550 4.46 -11.43 -25.77
CA PHE A 550 3.06 -11.19 -25.44
C PHE A 550 2.21 -10.89 -26.68
N LEU A 551 2.72 -10.04 -27.58
CA LEU A 551 2.03 -9.70 -28.82
C LEU A 551 2.04 -10.87 -29.81
N ALA A 552 3.15 -11.61 -29.91
CA ALA A 552 3.25 -12.78 -30.78
C ALA A 552 2.20 -13.84 -30.41
N GLU A 553 2.07 -14.19 -29.13
CA GLU A 553 1.05 -15.16 -28.69
C GLU A 553 -0.38 -14.62 -28.95
N THR A 554 -0.63 -13.34 -28.63
CA THR A 554 -1.94 -12.72 -28.90
C THR A 554 -2.30 -12.83 -30.39
N LYS A 555 -1.33 -12.59 -31.28
CA LYS A 555 -1.48 -12.73 -32.73
C LYS A 555 -1.74 -14.18 -33.16
N HIS A 556 -0.98 -15.14 -32.65
CA HIS A 556 -1.02 -16.52 -33.14
C HIS A 556 -2.16 -17.36 -32.53
N VAL A 557 -2.46 -17.16 -31.24
CA VAL A 557 -3.39 -18.00 -30.49
C VAL A 557 -4.78 -17.38 -30.41
N MET A 558 -4.88 -16.11 -30.02
CA MET A 558 -6.17 -15.50 -29.71
C MET A 558 -6.87 -14.95 -30.96
N LEU A 559 -6.14 -14.27 -31.85
CA LEU A 559 -6.71 -13.73 -33.09
C LEU A 559 -7.05 -14.80 -34.15
N SER A 560 -6.56 -16.03 -33.97
CA SER A 560 -6.90 -17.19 -34.80
C SER A 560 -8.04 -18.02 -34.21
N SER A 561 -8.54 -17.71 -33.02
CA SER A 561 -9.56 -18.53 -32.36
C SER A 561 -10.98 -18.23 -32.86
N VAL A 562 -11.84 -19.25 -32.87
CA VAL A 562 -13.29 -19.10 -33.12
C VAL A 562 -14.06 -18.94 -31.79
N ARG A 563 -13.38 -19.15 -30.65
CA ARG A 563 -13.98 -19.10 -29.30
C ARG A 563 -14.13 -17.64 -28.82
N SER A 564 -15.29 -17.32 -28.26
CA SER A 564 -15.58 -15.97 -27.72
C SER A 564 -14.66 -15.54 -26.60
N ASN A 565 -14.35 -16.43 -25.66
CA ASN A 565 -13.49 -16.10 -24.51
C ASN A 565 -12.10 -15.62 -24.95
N ASN A 566 -11.53 -16.27 -25.97
CA ASN A 566 -10.23 -15.88 -26.53
C ASN A 566 -10.31 -14.51 -27.22
N SER A 567 -11.43 -14.19 -27.90
CA SER A 567 -11.64 -12.86 -28.50
C SER A 567 -11.73 -11.75 -27.45
N GLU A 568 -12.35 -12.04 -26.30
CA GLU A 568 -12.47 -11.09 -25.20
C GLU A 568 -11.13 -10.90 -24.46
N SER A 569 -10.43 -11.99 -24.14
CA SER A 569 -9.07 -11.95 -23.59
C SER A 569 -8.11 -11.19 -24.51
N ALA A 570 -8.21 -11.37 -25.84
CA ALA A 570 -7.42 -10.62 -26.80
C ALA A 570 -7.63 -9.11 -26.69
N SER A 571 -8.87 -8.66 -26.48
CA SER A 571 -9.18 -7.24 -26.33
C SER A 571 -8.49 -6.66 -25.09
N TYR A 572 -8.59 -7.31 -23.93
CA TYR A 572 -7.90 -6.85 -22.72
C TYR A 572 -6.37 -6.80 -22.92
N ARG A 573 -5.81 -7.80 -23.59
CA ARG A 573 -4.38 -7.83 -23.92
C ARG A 573 -3.97 -6.69 -24.86
N ILE A 574 -4.78 -6.38 -25.87
CA ILE A 574 -4.54 -5.26 -26.78
C ILE A 574 -4.67 -3.91 -26.07
N ARG A 575 -5.66 -3.72 -25.19
CA ARG A 575 -5.78 -2.50 -24.37
C ARG A 575 -4.52 -2.25 -23.56
N TYR A 576 -3.99 -3.30 -22.94
CA TYR A 576 -2.73 -3.23 -22.21
C TYR A 576 -1.53 -2.93 -23.13
N PHE A 577 -1.45 -3.58 -24.30
CA PHE A 577 -0.42 -3.29 -25.30
C PHE A 577 -0.44 -1.81 -25.71
N ILE A 578 -1.60 -1.25 -26.00
CA ILE A 578 -1.74 0.17 -26.37
C ILE A 578 -1.25 1.07 -25.23
N PHE A 579 -1.51 0.70 -23.98
CA PHE A 579 -1.08 1.48 -22.81
C PHE A 579 0.45 1.48 -22.60
N LYS A 580 1.14 0.39 -22.92
CA LYS A 580 2.59 0.24 -22.66
C LYS A 580 3.49 0.50 -23.87
N SER A 581 2.97 0.33 -25.09
CA SER A 581 3.76 0.39 -26.31
C SER A 581 3.86 1.82 -26.87
N THR A 582 4.82 2.04 -27.78
CA THR A 582 4.92 3.32 -28.47
C THR A 582 3.80 3.46 -29.51
N ARG A 583 3.52 4.70 -29.92
CA ARG A 583 2.50 4.97 -30.94
C ARG A 583 2.77 4.23 -32.25
N SER A 584 4.04 4.17 -32.66
CA SER A 584 4.49 3.45 -33.86
C SER A 584 4.18 1.96 -33.78
N ASP A 585 4.31 1.35 -32.60
CA ASP A 585 4.00 -0.07 -32.41
C ASP A 585 2.50 -0.35 -32.55
N VAL A 586 1.67 0.57 -32.05
CA VAL A 586 0.20 0.50 -32.20
C VAL A 586 -0.21 0.65 -33.65
N ASP A 587 0.39 1.58 -34.40
CA ASP A 587 0.11 1.78 -35.82
C ASP A 587 0.56 0.58 -36.66
N ALA A 588 1.71 -0.02 -36.33
CA ALA A 588 2.18 -1.26 -36.96
C ALA A 588 1.22 -2.43 -36.69
N LEU A 589 0.73 -2.57 -35.45
CA LEU A 589 -0.28 -3.56 -35.11
C LEU A 589 -1.59 -3.33 -35.87
N PHE A 590 -2.06 -2.09 -35.94
CA PHE A 590 -3.28 -1.73 -36.67
C PHE A 590 -3.15 -2.12 -38.16
N LYS A 591 -2.06 -1.74 -38.83
CA LYS A 591 -1.80 -2.10 -40.24
C LYS A 591 -1.72 -3.61 -40.44
N TYR A 592 -1.07 -4.34 -39.52
CA TYR A 592 -1.05 -5.80 -39.54
C TYR A 592 -2.46 -6.41 -39.47
N LEU A 593 -3.31 -5.91 -38.58
CA LEU A 593 -4.69 -6.41 -38.43
C LEU A 593 -5.55 -6.13 -39.67
N ILE A 594 -5.39 -4.96 -40.30
CA ILE A 594 -6.05 -4.63 -41.57
C ILE A 594 -5.62 -5.61 -42.66
N ALA A 595 -4.31 -5.84 -42.82
CA ALA A 595 -3.78 -6.77 -43.82
C ALA A 595 -4.27 -8.21 -43.58
N LEU A 596 -4.26 -8.66 -42.32
CA LEU A 596 -4.76 -9.98 -41.93
C LEU A 596 -6.26 -10.12 -42.21
N CYS A 597 -7.05 -9.10 -41.89
CA CYS A 597 -8.48 -9.10 -42.17
C CYS A 597 -8.75 -9.13 -43.68
N ALA A 598 -8.03 -8.33 -44.48
CA ALA A 598 -8.12 -8.34 -45.93
C ALA A 598 -7.78 -9.72 -46.54
N GLN A 599 -6.77 -10.40 -46.01
CA GLN A 599 -6.42 -11.77 -46.41
C GLN A 599 -7.57 -12.74 -46.12
N ARG A 600 -8.18 -12.68 -44.92
CA ARG A 600 -9.30 -13.56 -44.57
C ARG A 600 -10.57 -13.25 -45.38
N ILE A 601 -10.81 -11.99 -45.72
CA ILE A 601 -11.91 -11.58 -46.61
C ILE A 601 -11.78 -12.25 -47.99
N GLN A 602 -10.57 -12.39 -48.53
CA GLN A 602 -10.35 -13.12 -49.78
C GLN A 602 -10.75 -14.60 -49.64
N LEU A 603 -10.27 -15.28 -48.59
CA LEU A 603 -10.60 -16.69 -48.33
C LEU A 603 -12.12 -16.93 -48.17
N ILE A 604 -12.81 -16.00 -47.50
CA ILE A 604 -14.26 -16.10 -47.27
C ILE A 604 -15.04 -15.77 -48.54
N GLY A 605 -14.53 -14.86 -49.37
CA GLY A 605 -15.12 -14.56 -50.67
C GLY A 605 -15.19 -15.79 -51.58
N ASP A 606 -14.17 -16.65 -51.52
CA ASP A 606 -14.15 -17.91 -52.26
C ASP A 606 -15.05 -18.98 -51.62
N ASN A 607 -15.03 -19.09 -50.28
CA ASN A 607 -15.88 -20.02 -49.55
C ASN A 607 -16.32 -19.42 -48.20
N LEU A 608 -17.60 -19.05 -48.11
CA LEU A 608 -18.19 -18.42 -46.93
C LEU A 608 -18.06 -19.30 -45.66
N LEU A 609 -18.02 -20.63 -45.80
CA LEU A 609 -17.86 -21.56 -44.68
C LEU A 609 -16.49 -21.44 -43.99
N MET A 610 -15.49 -20.83 -44.62
CA MET A 610 -14.20 -20.57 -43.96
C MET A 610 -14.34 -19.74 -42.68
N LEU A 611 -15.43 -18.98 -42.53
CA LEU A 611 -15.76 -18.26 -41.28
C LEU A 611 -15.88 -19.15 -40.05
N THR A 612 -16.23 -20.44 -40.21
CA THR A 612 -16.36 -21.39 -39.10
C THR A 612 -15.01 -21.91 -38.61
N ASN A 613 -13.94 -21.65 -39.36
CA ASN A 613 -12.61 -22.18 -39.11
C ASN A 613 -11.66 -21.10 -38.57
N GLN A 614 -10.59 -21.54 -37.90
CA GLN A 614 -9.56 -20.65 -37.33
C GLN A 614 -8.90 -19.75 -38.38
N ASN A 615 -8.76 -20.26 -39.60
CA ASN A 615 -8.11 -19.56 -40.71
C ASN A 615 -8.96 -18.44 -41.32
N GLY A 616 -10.30 -18.53 -41.23
CA GLY A 616 -11.22 -17.55 -41.81
C GLY A 616 -11.92 -16.66 -40.79
N SER A 617 -11.98 -17.02 -39.51
CA SER A 617 -12.67 -16.23 -38.46
C SER A 617 -12.33 -14.73 -38.50
N LEU A 618 -13.31 -13.86 -38.75
CA LEU A 618 -13.10 -12.41 -38.82
C LEU A 618 -13.30 -11.70 -37.47
N HIS A 619 -14.18 -12.23 -36.63
CA HIS A 619 -14.64 -11.54 -35.42
C HIS A 619 -13.53 -11.18 -34.41
N PRO A 620 -12.48 -11.99 -34.15
CA PRO A 620 -11.43 -11.61 -33.21
C PRO A 620 -10.58 -10.46 -33.75
N ILE A 621 -10.34 -10.43 -35.06
CA ILE A 621 -9.57 -9.37 -35.73
C ILE A 621 -10.36 -8.07 -35.73
N LEU A 622 -11.65 -8.13 -36.08
CA LEU A 622 -12.54 -6.96 -36.03
C LEU A 622 -12.66 -6.41 -34.59
N ASN A 623 -12.73 -7.28 -33.59
CA ASN A 623 -12.72 -6.89 -32.18
C ASN A 623 -11.41 -6.19 -31.78
N ALA A 624 -10.27 -6.72 -32.22
CA ALA A 624 -8.96 -6.14 -32.00
C ALA A 624 -8.84 -4.74 -32.63
N ILE A 625 -9.29 -4.57 -33.88
CA ILE A 625 -9.31 -3.29 -34.57
C ILE A 625 -10.23 -2.29 -33.84
N ALA A 626 -11.43 -2.72 -33.46
CA ALA A 626 -12.37 -1.91 -32.67
C ALA A 626 -11.76 -1.46 -31.34
N THR A 627 -11.06 -2.35 -30.64
CA THR A 627 -10.36 -2.04 -29.39
C THR A 627 -9.29 -0.97 -29.58
N ILE A 628 -8.52 -1.03 -30.67
CA ILE A 628 -7.52 0.00 -30.98
C ILE A 628 -8.20 1.36 -31.16
N VAL A 629 -9.20 1.43 -32.05
CA VAL A 629 -9.92 2.68 -32.36
C VAL A 629 -10.62 3.24 -31.11
N GLU A 630 -11.16 2.38 -30.25
CA GLU A 630 -11.82 2.77 -29.00
C GLU A 630 -10.85 3.40 -27.99
N CYS A 631 -9.63 2.87 -27.87
CA CYS A 631 -8.63 3.28 -26.88
C CYS A 631 -7.72 4.41 -27.37
N MET A 632 -7.84 4.82 -28.63
CA MET A 632 -7.05 5.92 -29.17
C MET A 632 -7.40 7.27 -28.53
N GLN A 633 -6.35 8.01 -28.14
CA GLN A 633 -6.45 9.41 -27.68
C GLN A 633 -6.36 10.36 -28.88
N TRP A 634 -7.48 10.53 -29.59
CA TRP A 634 -7.56 11.29 -30.84
C TRP A 634 -7.14 12.75 -30.70
N ASP A 635 -7.41 13.36 -29.56
CA ASP A 635 -7.13 14.76 -29.20
C ASP A 635 -5.63 15.05 -28.95
N LYS A 636 -4.77 14.03 -28.89
CA LYS A 636 -3.32 14.19 -28.71
C LYS A 636 -2.49 13.91 -29.97
N LEU A 637 -3.15 13.70 -31.11
CA LEU A 637 -2.46 13.40 -32.36
C LEU A 637 -1.82 14.66 -32.96
N SER A 638 -0.61 14.52 -33.50
CA SER A 638 0.01 15.53 -34.35
C SER A 638 -0.75 15.69 -35.67
N ALA A 639 -0.47 16.76 -36.41
CA ALA A 639 -1.13 17.02 -37.70
C ALA A 639 -0.85 15.93 -38.75
N ASP A 640 0.37 15.38 -38.77
CA ASP A 640 0.75 14.32 -39.71
C ASP A 640 0.11 12.99 -39.33
N GLU A 641 0.10 12.62 -38.05
CA GLU A 641 -0.60 11.43 -37.55
C GLU A 641 -2.12 11.52 -37.81
N SER A 642 -2.70 12.71 -37.64
CA SER A 642 -4.12 12.94 -37.93
C SER A 642 -4.43 12.72 -39.41
N ARG A 643 -3.53 13.13 -40.31
CA ARG A 643 -3.66 12.91 -41.76
C ARG A 643 -3.57 11.42 -42.11
N GLU A 644 -2.62 10.71 -41.50
CA GLU A 644 -2.45 9.27 -41.70
C GLU A 644 -3.67 8.49 -41.19
N TRP A 645 -4.18 8.81 -40.00
CA TRP A 645 -5.35 8.15 -39.44
C TRP A 645 -6.64 8.46 -40.20
N ARG A 646 -6.77 9.69 -40.73
CA ARG A 646 -7.87 10.03 -41.66
C ARG A 646 -7.83 9.12 -42.89
N HIS A 647 -6.66 8.93 -43.50
CA HIS A 647 -6.49 8.03 -44.64
C HIS A 647 -6.79 6.57 -44.24
N ASN A 648 -6.23 6.09 -43.14
CA ASN A 648 -6.43 4.72 -42.66
C ASN A 648 -7.91 4.41 -42.37
N ILE A 649 -8.67 5.36 -41.81
CA ILE A 649 -10.10 5.17 -41.54
C ILE A 649 -10.89 5.19 -42.87
N ALA A 650 -10.71 6.22 -43.68
CA ALA A 650 -11.53 6.45 -44.87
C ALA A 650 -11.24 5.47 -46.01
N GLU A 651 -9.96 5.19 -46.28
CA GLU A 651 -9.52 4.43 -47.47
C GLU A 651 -9.23 2.96 -47.17
N LEU A 652 -8.90 2.60 -45.93
CA LEU A 652 -8.61 1.20 -45.58
C LEU A 652 -9.74 0.57 -44.77
N LEU A 653 -10.10 1.17 -43.64
CA LEU A 653 -10.99 0.53 -42.66
C LEU A 653 -12.45 0.49 -43.11
N LEU A 654 -13.01 1.61 -43.57
CA LEU A 654 -14.42 1.65 -43.99
C LEU A 654 -14.71 0.77 -45.22
N PRO A 655 -13.89 0.77 -46.29
CA PRO A 655 -14.07 -0.16 -47.40
C PRO A 655 -13.95 -1.62 -46.96
N LEU A 656 -13.04 -1.91 -46.03
CA LEU A 656 -12.90 -3.24 -45.45
C LEU A 656 -14.17 -3.65 -44.68
N CYS A 657 -14.72 -2.78 -43.83
CA CYS A 657 -15.97 -3.03 -43.11
C CYS A 657 -17.16 -3.24 -44.05
N ALA A 658 -17.26 -2.45 -45.12
CA ALA A 658 -18.29 -2.59 -46.15
C ALA A 658 -18.20 -3.97 -46.81
N ARG A 659 -17.01 -4.38 -47.28
CA ARG A 659 -16.79 -5.70 -47.89
C ARG A 659 -17.13 -6.85 -46.96
N VAL A 660 -16.76 -6.78 -45.68
CA VAL A 660 -17.15 -7.82 -44.71
C VAL A 660 -18.67 -7.83 -44.57
N GLY A 661 -19.29 -6.66 -44.41
CA GLY A 661 -20.74 -6.51 -44.32
C GLY A 661 -21.46 -7.16 -45.49
N ASP A 662 -21.01 -6.92 -46.73
CA ASP A 662 -21.61 -7.48 -47.94
C ASP A 662 -21.51 -9.01 -47.96
N LEU A 663 -20.36 -9.58 -47.57
CA LEU A 663 -20.15 -11.03 -47.55
C LEU A 663 -21.00 -11.75 -46.51
N VAL A 664 -21.18 -11.17 -45.32
CA VAL A 664 -21.91 -11.83 -44.22
C VAL A 664 -23.41 -11.52 -44.21
N SER A 665 -23.84 -10.48 -44.94
CA SER A 665 -25.22 -10.02 -45.02
C SER A 665 -26.24 -11.08 -45.47
N PRO A 666 -25.98 -11.92 -46.49
CA PRO A 666 -26.95 -12.92 -46.97
C PRO A 666 -27.45 -13.86 -45.86
N VAL A 667 -26.56 -14.22 -44.91
CA VAL A 667 -26.87 -15.12 -43.79
C VAL A 667 -27.84 -14.44 -42.81
N VAL A 668 -27.52 -13.23 -42.36
CA VAL A 668 -28.31 -12.52 -41.34
C VAL A 668 -29.57 -11.86 -41.88
N ARG A 669 -29.67 -11.69 -43.21
CA ARG A 669 -30.86 -11.20 -43.93
C ARG A 669 -31.79 -12.33 -44.39
N SER A 670 -31.38 -13.59 -44.25
CA SER A 670 -32.21 -14.76 -44.55
C SER A 670 -33.49 -14.78 -43.71
N MET A 671 -34.58 -15.31 -44.27
CA MET A 671 -35.85 -15.53 -43.53
C MET A 671 -35.69 -16.55 -42.39
N SER A 672 -34.69 -17.42 -42.48
CA SER A 672 -34.33 -18.40 -41.46
C SER A 672 -32.80 -18.44 -41.33
N PRO A 673 -32.17 -17.45 -40.67
CA PRO A 673 -30.71 -17.37 -40.53
C PRO A 673 -30.09 -18.64 -39.92
N GLU A 674 -30.81 -19.30 -39.01
CA GLU A 674 -30.39 -20.50 -38.28
C GLU A 674 -30.16 -21.72 -39.18
N GLY A 675 -30.83 -21.76 -40.34
CA GLY A 675 -30.75 -22.84 -41.33
C GLY A 675 -30.07 -22.43 -42.63
N TYR A 676 -29.46 -21.24 -42.69
CA TYR A 676 -28.84 -20.75 -43.92
C TYR A 676 -27.54 -21.52 -44.23
N LEU A 677 -27.43 -22.04 -45.45
CA LEU A 677 -26.21 -22.62 -46.01
C LEU A 677 -26.06 -22.19 -47.47
N PRO A 678 -24.82 -21.96 -47.96
CA PRO A 678 -24.58 -21.69 -49.37
C PRO A 678 -25.04 -22.86 -50.26
N GLU A 679 -25.65 -22.55 -51.41
CA GLU A 679 -26.23 -23.54 -52.34
C GLU A 679 -25.23 -24.63 -52.76
N ASN A 680 -23.97 -24.26 -52.96
CA ASN A 680 -22.88 -25.18 -53.35
C ASN A 680 -22.54 -26.25 -52.30
N PHE A 681 -22.96 -26.08 -51.04
CA PHE A 681 -22.70 -27.06 -49.96
C PHE A 681 -23.84 -28.05 -49.78
N ILE A 682 -25.05 -27.68 -50.24
CA ILE A 682 -26.26 -28.50 -50.15
C ILE A 682 -26.20 -29.65 -51.16
N THR A 683 -25.49 -29.46 -52.27
CA THR A 683 -25.35 -30.44 -53.36
C THR A 683 -24.43 -31.62 -53.04
N ASP A 684 -23.55 -31.51 -52.04
CA ASP A 684 -22.52 -32.51 -51.73
C ASP A 684 -22.92 -33.53 -50.65
N LYS A 685 -24.10 -33.39 -50.01
CA LYS A 685 -24.55 -34.25 -48.91
C LYS A 685 -25.91 -34.92 -49.18
N ASP A 686 -26.05 -36.18 -48.78
CA ASP A 686 -27.29 -36.95 -48.95
C ASP A 686 -28.31 -36.58 -47.85
N MET A 687 -29.40 -35.91 -48.25
CA MET A 687 -30.46 -35.44 -47.36
C MET A 687 -31.29 -36.56 -46.71
N SER A 688 -31.06 -37.82 -47.08
CA SER A 688 -31.71 -38.99 -46.46
C SER A 688 -30.99 -39.50 -45.20
N CYS A 689 -29.77 -39.04 -44.94
CA CYS A 689 -28.92 -39.50 -43.84
C CYS A 689 -29.02 -38.60 -42.59
N VAL A 690 -29.39 -39.18 -41.44
CA VAL A 690 -29.57 -38.43 -40.17
C VAL A 690 -28.27 -37.77 -39.69
N SER A 691 -27.10 -38.40 -39.88
CA SER A 691 -25.82 -37.81 -39.48
C SER A 691 -25.44 -36.59 -40.33
N ASP A 692 -25.80 -36.61 -41.62
CA ASP A 692 -25.53 -35.49 -42.52
C ASP A 692 -26.42 -34.29 -42.21
N LEU A 693 -27.68 -34.53 -41.84
CA LEU A 693 -28.60 -33.49 -41.36
C LEU A 693 -28.13 -32.82 -40.07
N VAL A 694 -27.61 -33.58 -39.10
CA VAL A 694 -27.03 -33.02 -37.87
C VAL A 694 -25.80 -32.17 -38.19
N SER A 695 -24.91 -32.67 -39.06
CA SER A 695 -23.73 -31.93 -39.49
C SER A 695 -24.07 -30.64 -40.24
N LEU A 696 -25.11 -30.65 -41.09
CA LEU A 696 -25.61 -29.47 -41.79
C LEU A 696 -26.14 -28.41 -40.81
N ALA A 697 -26.91 -28.83 -39.79
CA ALA A 697 -27.44 -27.94 -38.76
C ALA A 697 -26.33 -27.33 -37.88
N GLU A 698 -25.33 -28.12 -37.48
CA GLU A 698 -24.17 -27.59 -36.72
C GLU A 698 -23.38 -26.57 -37.55
N THR A 699 -23.19 -26.85 -38.84
CA THR A 699 -22.46 -25.96 -39.76
C THR A 699 -23.22 -24.65 -39.98
N SER A 700 -24.54 -24.68 -40.18
CA SER A 700 -25.35 -23.47 -40.35
C SER A 700 -25.34 -22.60 -39.09
N GLN A 701 -25.35 -23.21 -37.90
CA GLN A 701 -25.23 -22.49 -36.63
C GLN A 701 -23.86 -21.85 -36.44
N LEU A 702 -22.77 -22.58 -36.70
CA LEU A 702 -21.41 -22.02 -36.62
C LEU A 702 -21.22 -20.88 -37.63
N LEU A 703 -21.77 -21.03 -38.85
CA LEU A 703 -21.75 -20.01 -39.88
C LEU A 703 -22.49 -18.75 -39.44
N LEU A 704 -23.72 -18.91 -38.95
CA LEU A 704 -24.52 -17.81 -38.40
C LEU A 704 -23.74 -17.08 -37.29
N VAL A 705 -23.14 -17.84 -36.35
CA VAL A 705 -22.32 -17.29 -35.27
C VAL A 705 -21.15 -16.46 -35.78
N GLY A 706 -20.44 -16.93 -36.79
CA GLY A 706 -19.36 -16.17 -37.44
C GLY A 706 -19.87 -14.86 -38.06
N CYS A 707 -20.97 -14.94 -38.83
CA CYS A 707 -21.54 -13.81 -39.55
C CYS A 707 -22.10 -12.72 -38.63
N TRP A 708 -22.93 -13.08 -37.63
CA TRP A 708 -23.51 -12.08 -36.74
C TRP A 708 -22.45 -11.46 -35.82
N ARG A 709 -21.43 -12.22 -35.38
CA ARG A 709 -20.30 -11.66 -34.62
C ARG A 709 -19.47 -10.69 -35.45
N ALA A 710 -19.26 -10.97 -36.74
CA ALA A 710 -18.60 -10.02 -37.63
C ALA A 710 -19.41 -8.71 -37.73
N HIS A 711 -20.74 -8.78 -37.93
CA HIS A 711 -21.62 -7.61 -37.89
C HIS A 711 -21.57 -6.85 -36.57
N LYS A 712 -21.56 -7.56 -35.44
CA LYS A 712 -21.41 -6.98 -34.11
C LYS A 712 -20.17 -6.10 -34.04
N HIS A 713 -19.01 -6.63 -34.41
CA HIS A 713 -17.76 -5.88 -34.28
C HIS A 713 -17.62 -4.76 -35.31
N ILE A 714 -18.19 -4.90 -36.52
CA ILE A 714 -18.32 -3.75 -37.45
C ILE A 714 -19.17 -2.66 -36.80
N SER A 715 -20.33 -3.02 -36.24
CA SER A 715 -21.24 -2.05 -35.60
C SER A 715 -20.56 -1.35 -34.41
N THR A 716 -19.82 -2.08 -33.57
CA THR A 716 -19.02 -1.51 -32.46
C THR A 716 -17.90 -0.59 -32.96
N LEU A 717 -17.26 -0.95 -34.06
CA LEU A 717 -16.20 -0.15 -34.65
C LEU A 717 -16.76 1.16 -35.24
N LEU A 718 -17.83 1.08 -36.03
CA LEU A 718 -18.50 2.26 -36.60
C LEU A 718 -19.06 3.16 -35.49
N HIS A 719 -19.57 2.58 -34.41
CA HIS A 719 -19.96 3.30 -33.21
C HIS A 719 -18.78 4.06 -32.61
N SER A 720 -17.62 3.42 -32.47
CA SER A 720 -16.41 4.06 -31.90
C SER A 720 -15.91 5.21 -32.78
N ILE A 721 -15.97 5.04 -34.11
CA ILE A 721 -15.64 6.10 -35.07
C ILE A 721 -16.64 7.26 -34.92
N ALA A 722 -17.93 6.95 -34.94
CA ALA A 722 -19.00 7.92 -34.81
C ALA A 722 -18.96 8.63 -33.46
N GLU A 723 -18.56 8.01 -32.36
CA GLU A 723 -18.56 8.65 -31.04
C GLU A 723 -17.27 9.44 -30.76
N LYS A 724 -16.09 8.86 -31.05
CA LYS A 724 -14.81 9.35 -30.52
C LYS A 724 -13.91 10.06 -31.53
N VAL A 725 -14.00 9.74 -32.84
CA VAL A 725 -13.06 10.29 -33.84
C VAL A 725 -13.44 11.73 -34.21
N PRO A 726 -12.55 12.74 -34.12
CA PRO A 726 -12.85 14.15 -34.35
C PRO A 726 -13.44 14.48 -35.73
N TYR A 727 -14.45 15.36 -35.76
CA TYR A 727 -15.09 15.90 -36.95
C TYR A 727 -15.01 17.44 -36.91
N PRO A 728 -14.61 18.11 -38.00
CA PRO A 728 -14.28 17.58 -39.34
C PRO A 728 -12.80 17.22 -39.53
N GLU A 729 -11.98 17.26 -38.48
CA GLU A 729 -10.52 17.14 -38.57
C GLU A 729 -10.04 15.74 -38.94
N MET A 730 -10.80 14.68 -38.66
CA MET A 730 -10.36 13.30 -38.94
C MET A 730 -11.37 12.48 -39.74
N ILE A 731 -12.65 12.82 -39.70
CA ILE A 731 -13.70 12.21 -40.53
C ILE A 731 -14.44 13.27 -41.34
N SER A 732 -14.74 12.97 -42.61
CA SER A 732 -15.47 13.85 -43.52
C SER A 732 -16.99 13.63 -43.44
N THR A 733 -17.76 14.57 -43.99
CA THR A 733 -19.21 14.45 -44.17
C THR A 733 -19.61 13.17 -44.91
N GLU A 734 -18.84 12.79 -45.94
CA GLU A 734 -19.02 11.56 -46.71
C GLU A 734 -18.85 10.31 -45.82
N VAL A 735 -17.83 10.28 -44.97
CA VAL A 735 -17.60 9.17 -44.03
C VAL A 735 -18.78 9.04 -43.06
N VAL A 736 -19.27 10.15 -42.52
CA VAL A 736 -20.44 10.14 -41.63
C VAL A 736 -21.70 9.66 -42.36
N GLY A 737 -21.88 10.07 -43.63
CA GLY A 737 -22.92 9.57 -44.53
C GLY A 737 -22.86 8.06 -44.70
N ARG A 738 -21.70 7.51 -45.07
CA ARG A 738 -21.50 6.06 -45.24
C ARG A 738 -21.78 5.26 -43.97
N ILE A 739 -21.45 5.78 -42.80
CA ILE A 739 -21.80 5.16 -41.51
C ILE A 739 -23.32 5.15 -41.31
N GLY A 740 -23.98 6.26 -41.63
CA GLY A 740 -25.44 6.37 -41.62
C GLY A 740 -26.10 5.37 -42.56
N ASP A 741 -25.63 5.28 -43.80
CA ASP A 741 -26.13 4.34 -44.82
C ASP A 741 -25.96 2.87 -44.38
N TYR A 742 -24.83 2.55 -43.74
CA TYR A 742 -24.60 1.23 -43.16
C TYR A 742 -25.67 0.89 -42.11
N TYR A 743 -25.87 1.76 -41.11
CA TYR A 743 -26.87 1.50 -40.07
C TYR A 743 -28.29 1.47 -40.62
N TRP A 744 -28.61 2.37 -41.56
CA TRP A 744 -29.89 2.39 -42.24
C TRP A 744 -30.17 1.04 -42.89
N LEU A 745 -29.30 0.59 -43.80
CA LEU A 745 -29.43 -0.68 -44.52
C LEU A 745 -29.57 -1.87 -43.56
N HIS A 746 -28.77 -1.91 -42.51
CA HIS A 746 -28.76 -3.04 -41.59
C HIS A 746 -30.00 -3.07 -40.69
N LEU A 747 -30.48 -1.92 -40.23
CA LEU A 747 -31.69 -1.85 -39.40
C LEU A 747 -32.97 -2.09 -40.20
N THR A 748 -32.97 -1.85 -41.52
CA THR A 748 -34.12 -2.12 -42.38
C THR A 748 -34.15 -3.53 -42.96
N GLU A 749 -32.99 -4.16 -43.18
CA GLU A 749 -32.91 -5.45 -43.89
C GLU A 749 -32.48 -6.65 -43.03
N CYS A 750 -31.80 -6.45 -41.91
CA CYS A 750 -31.31 -7.54 -41.07
C CYS A 750 -32.46 -8.21 -40.27
N LYS A 751 -32.44 -9.54 -40.19
CA LYS A 751 -33.49 -10.34 -39.50
C LYS A 751 -33.00 -11.05 -38.24
N HIS A 752 -31.68 -11.16 -38.05
CA HIS A 752 -31.10 -11.75 -36.85
C HIS A 752 -31.06 -10.76 -35.67
N CYS A 753 -31.73 -11.08 -34.56
CA CYS A 753 -31.87 -10.20 -33.39
C CYS A 753 -30.54 -9.67 -32.85
N GLY A 754 -29.57 -10.56 -32.64
CA GLY A 754 -28.27 -10.14 -32.11
C GLY A 754 -27.47 -9.21 -33.04
N ALA A 755 -27.78 -9.15 -34.34
CA ALA A 755 -27.07 -8.29 -35.28
C ALA A 755 -27.70 -6.88 -35.33
N PHE A 756 -29.03 -6.77 -35.37
CA PHE A 756 -29.67 -5.46 -35.45
C PHE A 756 -29.69 -4.72 -34.10
N GLU A 757 -29.83 -5.39 -32.94
CA GLU A 757 -29.84 -4.72 -31.62
C GLU A 757 -28.56 -3.91 -31.35
N LEU A 758 -27.41 -4.43 -31.76
CA LEU A 758 -26.12 -3.73 -31.64
C LEU A 758 -25.97 -2.60 -32.66
N ALA A 759 -26.57 -2.74 -33.84
CA ALA A 759 -26.64 -1.67 -34.82
C ALA A 759 -27.46 -0.47 -34.29
N VAL A 760 -28.51 -0.72 -33.49
CA VAL A 760 -29.31 0.34 -32.84
C VAL A 760 -28.44 1.20 -31.92
N GLN A 761 -27.62 0.59 -31.06
CA GLN A 761 -26.73 1.33 -30.15
C GLN A 761 -25.72 2.21 -30.90
N GLY A 762 -25.20 1.70 -32.03
CA GLY A 762 -24.33 2.45 -32.92
C GLY A 762 -25.04 3.64 -33.58
N PHE A 763 -26.24 3.41 -34.09
CA PHE A 763 -27.07 4.43 -34.71
C PHE A 763 -27.52 5.52 -33.72
N GLU A 764 -27.83 5.18 -32.48
CA GLU A 764 -28.12 6.14 -31.42
C GLU A 764 -26.93 7.06 -31.15
N ALA A 765 -25.71 6.51 -31.06
CA ALA A 765 -24.50 7.31 -30.85
C ALA A 765 -24.26 8.27 -32.03
N LEU A 766 -24.49 7.80 -33.26
CA LEU A 766 -24.45 8.64 -34.46
C LEU A 766 -25.47 9.77 -34.38
N CYS A 767 -26.74 9.47 -34.07
CA CYS A 767 -27.79 10.47 -33.93
C CYS A 767 -27.45 11.51 -32.86
N LYS A 768 -27.03 11.08 -31.65
CA LYS A 768 -26.58 11.98 -30.58
C LYS A 768 -25.49 12.93 -31.06
N ARG A 769 -24.53 12.45 -31.86
CA ARG A 769 -23.46 13.28 -32.38
C ARG A 769 -23.94 14.25 -33.45
N LEU A 770 -24.75 13.79 -34.41
CA LEU A 770 -25.33 14.64 -35.45
C LEU A 770 -26.15 15.78 -34.84
N TRP A 771 -26.95 15.49 -33.83
CA TRP A 771 -27.69 16.51 -33.08
C TRP A 771 -26.77 17.56 -32.43
N LYS A 772 -25.69 17.12 -31.75
CA LYS A 772 -24.71 18.05 -31.15
C LYS A 772 -24.02 18.93 -32.18
N ILE A 773 -23.67 18.37 -33.35
CA ILE A 773 -23.07 19.15 -34.45
C ILE A 773 -24.05 20.20 -34.95
N GLN A 774 -25.33 19.84 -35.11
CA GLN A 774 -26.40 20.76 -35.53
C GLN A 774 -26.69 21.88 -34.51
N GLU A 775 -26.62 21.61 -33.21
CA GLU A 775 -26.81 22.64 -32.17
C GLU A 775 -25.68 23.68 -32.19
N ARG A 776 -24.42 23.25 -32.25
CA ARG A 776 -23.24 24.15 -32.38
C ARG A 776 -23.31 25.04 -33.63
N ARG A 777 -24.02 24.57 -34.65
CA ARG A 777 -24.27 25.26 -35.92
C ARG A 777 -25.22 26.44 -35.82
N ARG A 778 -26.12 26.45 -34.83
CA ARG A 778 -27.11 27.53 -34.66
C ARG A 778 -26.44 28.87 -34.33
N ASP A 779 -25.17 28.82 -33.87
CA ASP A 779 -24.37 29.98 -33.47
C ASP A 779 -23.33 30.42 -34.53
N CYS A 780 -23.08 29.65 -35.60
CA CYS A 780 -22.04 29.95 -36.61
C CYS A 780 -22.46 29.56 -38.05
N SER A 781 -22.55 30.54 -38.95
CA SER A 781 -22.94 30.39 -40.37
C SER A 781 -21.78 29.93 -41.26
N ASN A 782 -21.41 28.65 -41.24
CA ASN A 782 -20.43 28.06 -42.19
C ASN A 782 -21.07 27.05 -43.16
N ASP A 783 -20.66 27.16 -44.44
CA ASP A 783 -21.27 26.51 -45.62
C ASP A 783 -20.81 25.06 -45.89
N LYS A 784 -19.79 24.55 -45.16
CA LYS A 784 -19.10 23.27 -45.44
C LYS A 784 -19.84 22.00 -45.03
N ASP A 785 -20.97 22.12 -44.33
CA ASP A 785 -21.66 21.00 -43.71
C ASP A 785 -23.09 20.78 -44.29
N LYS A 786 -23.44 21.42 -45.42
CA LYS A 786 -24.80 21.35 -46.02
C LYS A 786 -25.22 19.91 -46.36
N ASP A 787 -24.25 19.06 -46.67
CA ASP A 787 -24.45 17.67 -47.08
C ASP A 787 -24.39 16.67 -45.89
N LEU A 788 -24.31 17.14 -44.65
CA LEU A 788 -24.28 16.26 -43.48
C LEU A 788 -25.63 15.58 -43.25
N PRO A 789 -25.67 14.26 -42.97
CA PRO A 789 -26.90 13.56 -42.66
C PRO A 789 -27.67 14.20 -41.51
N ASN A 790 -29.00 14.22 -41.61
CA ASN A 790 -29.88 14.84 -40.62
C ASN A 790 -30.85 13.79 -40.04
N PRO A 791 -30.81 13.54 -38.73
CA PRO A 791 -31.76 12.62 -38.09
C PRO A 791 -33.23 13.00 -38.30
N GLU A 792 -33.56 14.31 -38.39
CA GLU A 792 -34.93 14.75 -38.71
C GLU A 792 -35.36 14.35 -40.12
N LYS A 793 -34.43 14.36 -41.08
CA LYS A 793 -34.70 13.95 -42.46
C LYS A 793 -34.90 12.44 -42.54
N TRP A 794 -34.07 11.65 -41.86
CA TRP A 794 -34.27 10.21 -41.76
C TRP A 794 -35.63 9.84 -41.16
N LEU A 795 -36.11 10.59 -40.17
CA LEU A 795 -37.45 10.39 -39.63
C LEU A 795 -38.55 10.69 -40.66
N ASP A 796 -38.40 11.75 -41.46
CA ASP A 796 -39.33 12.03 -42.57
C ASP A 796 -39.32 10.91 -43.60
N ASP A 797 -38.14 10.43 -44.00
CA ASP A 797 -37.97 9.35 -44.96
C ASP A 797 -38.63 8.05 -44.45
N ILE A 798 -38.48 7.73 -43.15
CA ILE A 798 -39.16 6.59 -42.50
C ILE A 798 -40.69 6.76 -42.56
N ILE A 799 -41.22 7.93 -42.20
CA ILE A 799 -42.67 8.17 -42.18
C ILE A 799 -43.26 8.09 -43.59
N VAL A 800 -42.58 8.64 -44.60
CA VAL A 800 -43.00 8.56 -46.01
C VAL A 800 -43.03 7.10 -46.48
N ALA A 801 -42.01 6.32 -46.10
CA ALA A 801 -41.94 4.92 -46.46
C ALA A 801 -43.04 4.09 -45.78
N ILE A 802 -43.40 4.38 -44.52
CA ILE A 802 -44.55 3.74 -43.82
C ILE A 802 -45.88 4.08 -44.48
N LYS A 803 -46.08 5.32 -44.93
CA LYS A 803 -47.30 5.77 -45.63
C LYS A 803 -47.43 5.24 -47.07
N GLY A 804 -46.44 4.47 -47.55
CA GLY A 804 -46.54 3.78 -48.84
C GLY A 804 -46.18 4.61 -50.08
N GLY A 805 -45.38 5.67 -49.92
CA GLY A 805 -44.76 6.40 -51.05
C GLY A 805 -43.77 5.55 -51.88
N ASP A 806 -43.12 6.16 -52.87
CA ASP A 806 -42.29 5.52 -53.93
C ASP A 806 -41.20 4.52 -53.47
N ASP A 807 -40.90 4.44 -52.18
CA ASP A 807 -39.87 3.56 -51.58
C ASP A 807 -40.44 2.29 -50.89
N LYS A 808 -41.65 1.82 -51.27
CA LYS A 808 -42.22 0.53 -50.79
C LYS A 808 -41.29 -0.67 -50.98
N THR A 809 -40.33 -0.60 -51.91
CA THR A 809 -39.35 -1.65 -52.18
C THR A 809 -38.18 -1.68 -51.19
N LYS A 810 -37.95 -0.63 -50.40
CA LYS A 810 -36.85 -0.53 -49.41
C LYS A 810 -37.21 -0.99 -48.00
N LEU A 811 -38.51 -1.10 -47.69
CA LEU A 811 -38.97 -1.62 -46.40
C LEU A 811 -39.42 -3.08 -46.59
N CYS A 812 -38.80 -4.00 -45.84
CA CYS A 812 -39.22 -5.40 -45.88
C CYS A 812 -40.66 -5.52 -45.35
N SER A 813 -41.62 -5.78 -46.23
CA SER A 813 -43.06 -5.88 -45.95
C SER A 813 -43.48 -7.12 -45.16
N THR A 814 -42.52 -7.94 -44.69
CA THR A 814 -42.81 -9.13 -43.90
C THR A 814 -42.90 -8.80 -42.41
N ARG A 815 -43.64 -9.62 -41.64
CA ARG A 815 -43.89 -9.57 -40.17
C ARG A 815 -42.65 -9.48 -39.25
N ARG A 816 -41.44 -9.21 -39.77
CA ARG A 816 -40.15 -9.19 -39.06
C ARG A 816 -39.28 -7.97 -39.38
N SER A 817 -39.85 -6.79 -39.69
CA SER A 817 -39.10 -5.53 -39.74
C SER A 817 -38.77 -5.01 -38.33
N ALA A 818 -38.05 -5.81 -37.55
CA ALA A 818 -37.82 -5.54 -36.13
C ALA A 818 -37.00 -4.26 -35.88
N GLY A 819 -36.11 -3.85 -36.80
CA GLY A 819 -35.22 -2.70 -36.63
C GLY A 819 -35.85 -1.31 -36.86
N LEU A 820 -36.93 -1.21 -37.65
CA LEU A 820 -37.54 0.09 -38.00
C LEU A 820 -38.11 0.84 -36.77
N PRO A 821 -38.86 0.19 -35.84
CA PRO A 821 -39.25 0.84 -34.59
C PRO A 821 -38.06 1.35 -33.78
N PHE A 822 -36.96 0.61 -33.74
CA PHE A 822 -35.75 1.02 -33.02
C PHE A 822 -35.06 2.22 -33.68
N MET A 823 -35.08 2.35 -35.01
CA MET A 823 -34.57 3.56 -35.70
C MET A 823 -35.36 4.80 -35.29
N VAL A 824 -36.70 4.71 -35.28
CA VAL A 824 -37.58 5.80 -34.84
C VAL A 824 -37.29 6.15 -33.38
N CYS A 825 -37.23 5.15 -32.50
CA CYS A 825 -36.91 5.34 -31.08
C CYS A 825 -35.51 5.95 -30.89
N ALA A 826 -34.51 5.55 -31.65
CA ALA A 826 -33.16 6.10 -31.58
C ALA A 826 -33.13 7.59 -31.98
N ILE A 827 -33.82 7.98 -33.05
CA ILE A 827 -33.88 9.39 -33.48
C ILE A 827 -34.61 10.23 -32.43
N LEU A 828 -35.78 9.78 -31.99
CA LEU A 828 -36.62 10.50 -31.03
C LEU A 828 -35.99 10.56 -29.63
N GLY A 829 -35.43 9.45 -29.16
CA GLY A 829 -34.80 9.34 -27.85
C GLY A 829 -33.49 10.10 -27.71
N THR A 830 -32.87 10.49 -28.84
CA THR A 830 -31.63 11.26 -28.87
C THR A 830 -31.83 12.73 -29.22
N GLU A 831 -33.07 13.16 -29.51
CA GLU A 831 -33.40 14.55 -29.77
C GLU A 831 -33.02 15.45 -28.57
N PRO A 832 -32.24 16.52 -28.76
CA PRO A 832 -31.89 17.43 -27.68
C PRO A 832 -33.10 18.12 -27.06
N LYS A 833 -33.03 18.34 -25.74
CA LYS A 833 -34.08 19.07 -24.98
C LYS A 833 -34.34 20.49 -25.53
N SER A 834 -33.35 21.12 -26.16
CA SER A 834 -33.46 22.46 -26.76
C SER A 834 -34.48 22.55 -27.90
N ARG A 835 -34.89 21.40 -28.46
CA ARG A 835 -35.85 21.31 -29.58
C ARG A 835 -37.28 21.03 -29.14
N ASP A 836 -37.52 20.89 -27.83
CA ASP A 836 -38.86 20.72 -27.25
C ASP A 836 -39.65 19.58 -27.92
N SER A 837 -39.01 18.43 -28.14
CA SER A 837 -39.63 17.22 -28.72
C SER A 837 -40.36 17.47 -30.06
N LYS A 838 -39.80 18.34 -30.91
CA LYS A 838 -40.39 18.69 -32.21
C LYS A 838 -40.52 17.46 -33.12
N CYS A 839 -39.50 16.58 -33.14
CA CYS A 839 -39.54 15.38 -33.98
C CYS A 839 -40.61 14.39 -33.50
N LEU A 840 -40.81 14.26 -32.19
CA LEU A 840 -41.86 13.43 -31.61
C LEU A 840 -43.26 13.95 -31.98
N ARG A 841 -43.51 15.26 -31.81
CA ARG A 841 -44.79 15.88 -32.19
C ARG A 841 -45.09 15.71 -33.68
N LYS A 842 -44.07 15.88 -34.52
CA LYS A 842 -44.15 15.70 -35.99
C LYS A 842 -44.41 14.24 -36.37
N ALA A 843 -43.74 13.28 -35.72
CA ALA A 843 -43.97 11.87 -35.96
C ALA A 843 -45.38 11.46 -35.55
N LEU A 844 -45.83 11.85 -34.36
CA LEU A 844 -47.17 11.55 -33.85
C LEU A 844 -48.27 12.14 -34.73
N SER A 845 -48.18 13.42 -35.11
CA SER A 845 -49.17 14.05 -36.00
C SER A 845 -49.26 13.33 -37.33
N LYS A 846 -48.13 13.13 -38.03
CA LYS A 846 -48.12 12.44 -39.32
C LYS A 846 -48.57 10.98 -39.22
N LEU A 847 -48.21 10.26 -38.15
CA LEU A 847 -48.61 8.87 -37.97
C LEU A 847 -50.05 8.72 -37.44
N LEU A 848 -50.69 9.75 -36.90
CA LEU A 848 -52.09 9.68 -36.45
C LEU A 848 -53.08 10.19 -37.52
N GLU A 849 -52.59 10.90 -38.53
CA GLU A 849 -53.31 11.19 -39.79
C GLU A 849 -53.47 9.89 -40.62
N PHE A 850 -54.38 9.01 -40.20
CA PHE A 850 -54.74 7.73 -40.83
C PHE A 850 -56.18 7.79 -41.38
N ASP A 851 -56.40 8.45 -42.51
CA ASP A 851 -57.71 8.43 -43.20
C ASP A 851 -57.74 7.56 -44.47
N ASP A 852 -56.62 6.98 -44.92
CA ASP A 852 -56.54 6.20 -46.18
C ASP A 852 -55.82 4.84 -45.99
N LEU A 853 -56.48 3.87 -45.35
CA LEU A 853 -56.08 2.45 -45.44
C LEU A 853 -57.18 1.66 -46.14
N THR A 854 -56.79 0.86 -47.14
CA THR A 854 -57.71 -0.02 -47.87
C THR A 854 -58.39 -1.03 -46.95
N PRO A 855 -59.61 -1.49 -47.29
CA PRO A 855 -60.46 -2.29 -46.41
C PRO A 855 -59.85 -3.62 -45.92
N GLU A 856 -58.76 -4.09 -46.51
CA GLU A 856 -58.11 -5.35 -46.14
C GLU A 856 -57.21 -5.27 -44.89
N LEU A 857 -56.93 -4.06 -44.40
CA LEU A 857 -56.10 -3.81 -43.19
C LEU A 857 -56.91 -3.32 -41.96
N GLN A 858 -58.23 -3.15 -42.10
CA GLN A 858 -59.17 -3.07 -40.97
C GLN A 858 -59.62 -4.47 -40.57
#